data_AF-A0A820D0L8-F1
#
_entry.id   AF-A0A820D0L8-F1
#
_cell.length_a   1.000
_cell.length_b   1.000
_cell.length_c   1.000
_cell.angle_alpha   90.00
_cell.angle_beta   90.00
_cell.angle_gamma   90.00
#
_symmetry.space_group_name_H-M   'P 1'
#
loop_
_entity.id
_entity.type
_entity.pdbx_description
1 polymer ?
#
loop_
_entity_poly.entity_id
_entity_poly.type
_entity_poly.pdbx_seq_one_letter_code
_entity_poly.pdbx_strand_id
1 'polypeptide(L)'
;MGDLYLQMGEYSKALQFYETALKIRHKALPSHHPDLAESYNSMGEVYHHMGDNAKALELYVVALKTSEKTLPSNHPALATFYNNIGLAYGNMSEHSKALEFYEKAIKTYGKALPSNHPALATFHNNIGLAHNHMGEHSKALEFYEEALKIRDKALPSHHPDLAVSYNNIGTVYQNMGDYAKALELYDKANEVLKKTLLPNHPHLATSYCNIGQVYYNMGDYLKALEFYDKAFKIREEALSSNHPDLGTVYNNIGLVHNNMGDYLKALEFYDQALKIREEALPPNDLDLATVYNNIGLAYNNMGEHSKALEFYEKALKIRDKGLPSHHPDLAASYNNIGTVYQNMGDYAKALELYDKANEVLKKTLLPNHPQLATSYCNIGQVYYNMGDYLKALEFYDKALKIREEALSSNHPDLSTVYNNIGQVYNNMGDYAKALEFYNSSYTILEKLLPITHPSLASFYNDIGQVYYNMGDYSKALEFYDQALKIREEALPPNHPDLATVYNNIGLVHNNMGDYLKALEFYDKALKIREEALSCNHPDLATVYNNIGLVHNNMGDYSKALEFYEKALKVYAEALPPNHSHLATLYTNVGTVYYYMGDYSKALEFHEKALKVREKALPPNHPDLAVGYLSFAACYESMGDYAAALNAV
;
A
#
# COMPACT_ATOMS: atom_id res chain seq x y z
N MET A 1 -40.27 -15.64 5.18
CA MET A 1 -39.81 -15.09 6.48
C MET A 1 -38.30 -15.04 6.57
N GLY A 2 -37.59 -16.17 6.36
CA GLY A 2 -36.12 -16.17 6.29
C GLY A 2 -35.56 -15.12 5.32
N ASP A 3 -36.07 -15.10 4.07
CA ASP A 3 -35.59 -14.17 3.03
C ASP A 3 -35.82 -12.70 3.39
N LEU A 4 -36.91 -12.40 4.10
CA LEU A 4 -37.22 -11.05 4.57
C LEU A 4 -36.18 -10.58 5.59
N TYR A 5 -35.86 -11.43 6.57
CA TYR A 5 -34.84 -11.12 7.58
C TYR A 5 -33.44 -11.06 6.99
N LEU A 6 -33.15 -11.87 5.98
CA LEU A 6 -31.90 -11.81 5.23
C LEU A 6 -31.73 -10.45 4.54
N GLN A 7 -32.77 -9.98 3.84
CA GLN A 7 -32.77 -8.65 3.21
C GLN A 7 -32.64 -7.50 4.21
N MET A 8 -33.12 -7.68 5.44
CA MET A 8 -32.98 -6.70 6.52
C MET A 8 -31.63 -6.76 7.24
N GLY A 9 -30.72 -7.66 6.85
CA GLY A 9 -29.44 -7.87 7.53
C GLY A 9 -29.54 -8.54 8.90
N GLU A 10 -30.72 -9.05 9.28
CA GLU A 10 -30.93 -9.74 10.56
C GLU A 10 -30.59 -11.24 10.43
N TYR A 11 -29.32 -11.53 10.16
CA TYR A 11 -28.83 -12.87 9.81
C TYR A 11 -29.17 -13.95 10.85
N SER A 12 -29.06 -13.64 12.14
CA SER A 12 -29.41 -14.59 13.22
C SER A 12 -30.88 -15.00 13.20
N LYS A 13 -31.79 -14.07 12.89
CA LYS A 13 -33.23 -14.38 12.78
C LYS A 13 -33.52 -15.12 11.48
N ALA A 14 -32.90 -14.71 10.38
CA ALA A 14 -33.01 -15.41 9.10
C ALA A 14 -32.61 -16.90 9.25
N LEU A 15 -31.48 -17.16 9.91
CA LEU A 15 -30.98 -18.50 10.18
C LEU A 15 -31.98 -19.34 11.00
N GLN A 16 -32.57 -18.79 12.06
CA GLN A 16 -33.58 -19.50 12.87
C GLN A 16 -34.78 -19.95 12.03
N PHE A 17 -35.26 -19.10 11.11
CA PHE A 17 -36.36 -19.45 10.21
C PHE A 17 -35.96 -20.52 9.20
N TYR A 18 -34.78 -20.41 8.59
CA TYR A 18 -34.29 -21.42 7.64
C TYR A 18 -34.03 -22.78 8.32
N GLU A 19 -33.45 -22.79 9.52
CA GLU A 19 -33.27 -24.02 10.30
C GLU A 19 -34.61 -24.68 10.65
N THR A 20 -35.61 -23.88 11.01
CA THR A 20 -36.96 -24.38 11.28
C THR A 20 -37.59 -24.97 10.04
N ALA A 21 -37.48 -24.29 8.89
CA ALA A 21 -37.94 -24.79 7.60
C ALA A 21 -37.24 -26.11 7.21
N LEU A 22 -35.92 -26.17 7.36
CA LEU A 22 -35.12 -27.37 7.09
C LEU A 22 -35.55 -28.55 7.97
N LYS A 23 -35.80 -28.33 9.28
CA LYS A 23 -36.29 -29.36 10.21
C LYS A 23 -37.67 -29.89 9.81
N ILE A 24 -38.56 -29.03 9.34
CA ILE A 24 -39.90 -29.42 8.85
C ILE A 24 -39.76 -30.23 7.55
N ARG A 25 -38.98 -29.72 6.59
CA ARG A 25 -38.72 -30.37 5.30
C ARG A 25 -38.10 -31.76 5.46
N HIS A 26 -37.14 -31.95 6.38
CA HIS A 26 -36.55 -33.26 6.68
C HIS A 26 -37.55 -34.29 7.21
N LYS A 27 -38.59 -33.85 7.94
CA LYS A 27 -39.63 -34.76 8.44
C LYS A 27 -40.68 -35.11 7.37
N ALA A 28 -40.89 -34.22 6.42
CA ALA A 28 -41.98 -34.31 5.44
C ALA A 28 -41.53 -34.84 4.06
N LEU A 29 -40.24 -34.71 3.72
CA LEU A 29 -39.74 -34.93 2.37
C LEU A 29 -38.61 -35.98 2.35
N PRO A 30 -38.45 -36.72 1.24
CA PRO A 30 -37.29 -37.59 1.05
C PRO A 30 -35.98 -36.81 1.08
N SER A 31 -34.88 -37.46 1.50
CA SER A 31 -33.56 -36.85 1.66
C SER A 31 -32.91 -36.26 0.40
N HIS A 32 -33.55 -36.39 -0.77
CA HIS A 32 -33.09 -35.89 -2.06
C HIS A 32 -34.06 -34.87 -2.68
N HIS A 33 -35.07 -34.45 -1.93
CA HIS A 33 -36.06 -33.51 -2.42
C HIS A 33 -35.43 -32.12 -2.70
N PRO A 34 -35.74 -31.48 -3.85
CA PRO A 34 -35.20 -30.16 -4.21
C PRO A 34 -35.34 -29.08 -3.14
N ASP A 35 -36.48 -29.04 -2.43
CA ASP A 35 -36.70 -28.10 -1.33
C ASP A 35 -35.69 -28.24 -0.18
N LEU A 36 -35.12 -29.43 0.06
CA LEU A 36 -34.05 -29.57 1.06
C LEU A 36 -32.79 -28.85 0.57
N ALA A 37 -32.44 -29.01 -0.71
CA ALA A 37 -31.30 -28.32 -1.31
C ALA A 37 -31.44 -26.80 -1.27
N GLU A 38 -32.64 -26.28 -1.55
CA GLU A 38 -32.95 -24.86 -1.44
C GLU A 38 -32.74 -24.34 -0.01
N SER A 39 -33.22 -25.06 1.01
CA SER A 39 -32.99 -24.67 2.41
C SER A 39 -31.51 -24.64 2.78
N TYR A 40 -30.73 -25.64 2.33
CA TYR A 40 -29.28 -25.64 2.53
C TYR A 40 -28.62 -24.44 1.82
N ASN A 41 -29.04 -24.12 0.61
CA ASN A 41 -28.52 -22.95 -0.12
C ASN A 41 -28.84 -21.64 0.60
N SER A 42 -30.09 -21.41 1.01
CA SER A 42 -30.46 -20.20 1.74
C SER A 42 -29.70 -20.07 3.06
N MET A 43 -29.48 -21.17 3.80
CA MET A 43 -28.63 -21.14 5.00
C MET A 43 -27.17 -20.81 4.64
N GLY A 44 -26.66 -21.36 3.53
CA GLY A 44 -25.33 -21.03 3.01
C GLY A 44 -25.18 -19.54 2.71
N GLU A 45 -26.20 -18.91 2.12
CA GLU A 45 -26.24 -17.47 1.86
C GLU A 45 -26.17 -16.65 3.16
N VAL A 46 -26.88 -17.07 4.20
CA VAL A 46 -26.76 -16.41 5.51
C VAL A 46 -25.33 -16.49 6.06
N TYR A 47 -24.72 -17.67 6.04
CA TYR A 47 -23.34 -17.82 6.54
C TYR A 47 -22.31 -17.06 5.71
N HIS A 48 -22.53 -16.99 4.39
CA HIS A 48 -21.72 -16.17 3.49
C HIS A 48 -21.79 -14.69 3.86
N HIS A 49 -22.99 -14.14 4.09
CA HIS A 49 -23.16 -12.76 4.55
C HIS A 49 -22.60 -12.50 5.96
N MET A 50 -22.55 -13.54 6.80
CA MET A 50 -21.89 -13.48 8.12
C MET A 50 -20.37 -13.63 8.05
N GLY A 51 -19.79 -13.86 6.87
CA GLY A 51 -18.35 -14.06 6.67
C GLY A 51 -17.84 -15.48 6.93
N ASP A 52 -18.69 -16.41 7.37
CA ASP A 52 -18.33 -17.83 7.58
C ASP A 52 -18.40 -18.60 6.24
N ASN A 53 -17.47 -18.27 5.34
CA ASN A 53 -17.43 -18.84 3.99
C ASN A 53 -17.12 -20.34 3.98
N ALA A 54 -16.45 -20.87 5.01
CA ALA A 54 -16.20 -22.29 5.15
C ALA A 54 -17.52 -23.06 5.40
N LYS A 55 -18.35 -22.57 6.33
CA LYS A 55 -19.66 -23.17 6.59
C LYS A 55 -20.65 -22.93 5.45
N ALA A 56 -20.59 -21.77 4.80
CA ALA A 56 -21.36 -21.50 3.60
C ALA A 56 -21.02 -22.53 2.50
N LEU A 57 -19.73 -22.79 2.26
CA LEU A 57 -19.26 -23.78 1.31
C LEU A 57 -19.79 -25.18 1.63
N GLU A 58 -19.72 -25.63 2.89
CA GLU A 58 -20.26 -26.93 3.30
C GLU A 58 -21.74 -27.06 2.94
N LEU A 59 -22.54 -26.03 3.24
CA LEU A 59 -23.97 -26.02 2.97
C LEU A 59 -24.27 -25.98 1.47
N TYR A 60 -23.54 -25.19 0.67
CA TYR A 60 -23.70 -25.16 -0.77
C TYR A 60 -23.33 -26.50 -1.43
N VAL A 61 -22.29 -27.18 -0.94
CA VAL A 61 -21.90 -28.52 -1.42
C VAL A 61 -22.98 -29.55 -1.07
N VAL A 62 -23.59 -29.46 0.11
CA VAL A 62 -24.72 -30.33 0.49
C VAL A 62 -25.94 -30.05 -0.39
N ALA A 63 -26.25 -28.79 -0.67
CA ALA A 63 -27.33 -28.40 -1.58
C ALA A 63 -27.12 -28.99 -2.98
N LEU A 64 -25.93 -28.80 -3.56
CA LEU A 64 -25.56 -29.34 -4.87
C LEU A 64 -25.71 -30.86 -4.92
N LYS A 65 -25.12 -31.60 -3.98
CA LYS A 65 -25.19 -33.08 -3.93
C LYS A 65 -26.61 -33.61 -3.77
N THR A 66 -27.47 -32.84 -3.10
CA THR A 66 -28.88 -33.19 -2.90
C THR A 66 -29.66 -33.03 -4.22
N SER A 67 -29.42 -31.93 -4.94
CA SER A 67 -30.06 -31.64 -6.22
C SER A 67 -29.55 -32.47 -7.39
N GLU A 68 -28.27 -32.85 -7.44
CA GLU A 68 -27.71 -33.71 -8.49
C GLU A 68 -28.37 -35.10 -8.54
N LYS A 69 -29.03 -35.53 -7.45
CA LYS A 69 -29.75 -36.82 -7.37
C LYS A 69 -31.14 -36.79 -7.98
N THR A 70 -31.73 -35.61 -8.18
CA THR A 70 -33.12 -35.45 -8.62
C THR A 70 -33.27 -34.60 -9.88
N LEU A 71 -32.33 -33.70 -10.15
CA LEU A 71 -32.39 -32.78 -11.28
C LEU A 71 -31.50 -33.27 -12.44
N PRO A 72 -31.90 -33.00 -13.70
CA PRO A 72 -31.05 -33.31 -14.86
C PRO A 72 -29.78 -32.44 -14.84
N SER A 73 -28.71 -32.93 -15.46
CA SER A 73 -27.38 -32.30 -15.43
C SER A 73 -27.30 -30.91 -16.07
N ASN A 74 -28.34 -30.46 -16.76
CA ASN A 74 -28.47 -29.13 -17.34
C ASN A 74 -29.49 -28.24 -16.60
N HIS A 75 -29.93 -28.63 -15.40
CA HIS A 75 -30.93 -27.86 -14.68
C HIS A 75 -30.34 -26.51 -14.18
N PRO A 76 -31.01 -25.36 -14.40
CA PRO A 76 -30.50 -24.04 -14.01
C PRO A 76 -30.10 -23.91 -12.53
N ALA A 77 -30.84 -24.55 -11.62
CA ALA A 77 -30.52 -24.56 -10.19
C ALA A 77 -29.11 -25.10 -9.88
N LEU A 78 -28.62 -26.08 -10.63
CA LEU A 78 -27.26 -26.61 -10.44
C LEU A 78 -26.19 -25.55 -10.74
N ALA A 79 -26.43 -24.70 -11.75
CA ALA A 79 -25.53 -23.60 -12.07
C ALA A 79 -25.49 -22.56 -10.95
N THR A 80 -26.63 -22.25 -10.33
CA THR A 80 -26.69 -21.34 -9.16
C THR A 80 -25.87 -21.89 -8.00
N PHE A 81 -25.97 -23.19 -7.69
CA PHE A 81 -25.16 -23.80 -6.64
C PHE A 81 -23.67 -23.80 -6.98
N TYR A 82 -23.29 -24.11 -8.23
CA TYR A 82 -21.90 -23.98 -8.66
C TYR A 82 -21.39 -22.54 -8.51
N ASN A 83 -22.19 -21.54 -8.87
CA ASN A 83 -21.83 -20.14 -8.67
C ASN A 83 -21.64 -19.79 -7.19
N ASN A 84 -22.55 -20.22 -6.31
CA ASN A 84 -22.46 -19.92 -4.88
C ASN A 84 -21.25 -20.63 -4.22
N ILE A 85 -20.93 -21.85 -4.65
CA ILE A 85 -19.68 -22.53 -4.29
C ILE A 85 -18.46 -21.73 -4.76
N GLY A 86 -18.49 -21.23 -6.00
CA GLY A 86 -17.43 -20.37 -6.53
C GLY A 86 -17.24 -19.09 -5.70
N LEU A 87 -18.33 -18.43 -5.31
CA LEU A 87 -18.29 -17.24 -4.44
C LEU A 87 -17.67 -17.56 -3.08
N ALA A 88 -18.02 -18.69 -2.48
CA ALA A 88 -17.43 -19.12 -1.20
C ALA A 88 -15.92 -19.36 -1.33
N TYR A 89 -15.45 -20.05 -2.38
CA TYR A 89 -14.02 -20.21 -2.64
C TYR A 89 -13.32 -18.88 -2.92
N GLY A 90 -13.95 -17.98 -3.69
CA GLY A 90 -13.41 -16.66 -4.00
C GLY A 90 -13.17 -15.82 -2.75
N ASN A 91 -14.12 -15.82 -1.82
CA ASN A 91 -13.99 -15.13 -0.53
C ASN A 91 -12.94 -15.74 0.41
N MET A 92 -12.57 -17.01 0.20
CA MET A 92 -11.45 -17.64 0.90
C MET A 92 -10.11 -17.43 0.16
N SER A 93 -10.07 -16.56 -0.86
CA SER A 93 -8.94 -16.33 -1.76
C SER A 93 -8.50 -17.56 -2.57
N GLU A 94 -9.35 -18.59 -2.69
CA GLU A 94 -9.10 -19.77 -3.52
C GLU A 94 -9.62 -19.54 -4.95
N HIS A 95 -9.15 -18.48 -5.59
CA HIS A 95 -9.69 -18.00 -6.88
C HIS A 95 -9.59 -19.02 -8.01
N SER A 96 -8.54 -19.85 -8.05
CA SER A 96 -8.42 -20.91 -9.06
C SER A 96 -9.53 -21.97 -8.94
N LYS A 97 -9.89 -22.37 -7.71
CA LYS A 97 -11.03 -23.28 -7.50
C LYS A 97 -12.35 -22.57 -7.79
N ALA A 98 -12.47 -21.30 -7.42
CA ALA A 98 -13.66 -20.50 -7.74
C ALA A 98 -13.93 -20.49 -9.25
N LEU A 99 -12.89 -20.29 -10.08
CA LEU A 99 -12.98 -20.34 -11.54
C LEU A 99 -13.50 -21.68 -12.06
N GLU A 100 -13.00 -22.82 -11.55
CA GLU A 100 -13.52 -24.14 -11.95
C GLU A 100 -15.04 -24.28 -11.73
N PHE A 101 -15.53 -23.72 -10.63
CA PHE A 101 -16.95 -23.76 -10.30
C PHE A 101 -17.76 -22.77 -11.13
N TYR A 102 -17.25 -21.57 -11.39
CA TYR A 102 -17.91 -20.62 -12.29
C TYR A 102 -17.99 -21.13 -13.73
N GLU A 103 -16.94 -21.79 -14.23
CA GLU A 103 -16.95 -22.43 -15.56
C GLU A 103 -17.99 -23.55 -15.64
N LYS A 104 -18.12 -24.36 -14.58
CA LYS A 104 -19.20 -25.36 -14.46
C LYS A 104 -20.59 -24.70 -14.45
N ALA A 105 -20.75 -23.55 -13.78
CA ALA A 105 -21.99 -22.79 -13.78
C ALA A 105 -22.36 -22.33 -15.19
N ILE A 106 -21.44 -21.69 -15.92
CA ILE A 106 -21.65 -21.26 -17.31
C ILE A 106 -21.98 -22.44 -18.22
N LYS A 107 -21.21 -23.53 -18.16
CA LYS A 107 -21.41 -24.72 -19.00
C LYS A 107 -22.76 -25.41 -18.74
N THR A 108 -23.22 -25.40 -17.50
CA THR A 108 -24.51 -25.99 -17.11
C THR A 108 -25.65 -25.09 -17.57
N TYR A 109 -25.53 -23.78 -17.37
CA TYR A 109 -26.56 -22.80 -17.72
C TYR A 109 -26.71 -22.60 -19.24
N GLY A 110 -25.60 -22.58 -19.99
CA GLY A 110 -25.58 -22.41 -21.44
C GLY A 110 -26.25 -23.54 -22.23
N LYS A 111 -26.54 -24.68 -21.59
CA LYS A 111 -27.32 -25.78 -22.18
C LYS A 111 -28.83 -25.68 -21.91
N ALA A 112 -29.25 -24.78 -21.02
CA ALA A 112 -30.60 -24.75 -20.47
C ALA A 112 -31.43 -23.55 -20.92
N LEU A 113 -30.78 -22.41 -21.15
CA LEU A 113 -31.44 -21.11 -21.34
C LEU A 113 -30.81 -20.29 -22.48
N PRO A 114 -31.51 -19.25 -22.98
CA PRO A 114 -31.01 -18.37 -24.04
C PRO A 114 -29.71 -17.65 -23.66
N SER A 115 -28.86 -17.38 -24.66
CA SER A 115 -27.54 -16.75 -24.47
C SER A 115 -27.57 -15.30 -23.96
N ASN A 116 -28.75 -14.68 -23.89
CA ASN A 116 -28.96 -13.32 -23.36
C ASN A 116 -29.58 -13.31 -21.96
N HIS A 117 -29.66 -14.44 -21.27
CA HIS A 117 -30.27 -14.48 -19.94
C HIS A 117 -29.41 -13.72 -18.90
N PRO A 118 -29.97 -12.80 -18.08
CA PRO A 118 -29.21 -11.98 -17.13
C PRO A 118 -28.29 -12.74 -16.17
N ALA A 119 -28.72 -13.93 -15.69
CA ALA A 119 -27.88 -14.79 -14.85
C ALA A 119 -26.53 -15.18 -15.47
N LEU A 120 -26.45 -15.28 -16.81
CA LEU A 120 -25.18 -15.55 -17.50
C LEU A 120 -24.20 -14.37 -17.32
N ALA A 121 -24.71 -13.13 -17.34
CA ALA A 121 -23.90 -11.95 -17.05
C ALA A 121 -23.34 -11.97 -15.62
N THR A 122 -24.10 -12.45 -14.64
CA THR A 122 -23.62 -12.60 -13.26
C THR A 122 -22.46 -13.60 -13.17
N PHE A 123 -22.52 -14.71 -13.91
CA PHE A 123 -21.41 -15.68 -13.92
C PHE A 123 -20.16 -15.12 -14.59
N HIS A 124 -20.30 -14.47 -15.75
CA HIS A 124 -19.18 -13.78 -16.39
C HIS A 124 -18.58 -12.70 -15.47
N ASN A 125 -19.43 -11.94 -14.77
CA ASN A 125 -18.99 -10.95 -13.79
C ASN A 125 -18.15 -11.58 -12.66
N ASN A 126 -18.58 -12.72 -12.11
CA ASN A 126 -17.87 -13.39 -11.02
C ASN A 126 -16.54 -14.01 -11.48
N ILE A 127 -16.46 -14.48 -12.73
CA ILE A 127 -15.19 -14.90 -13.34
C ILE A 127 -14.28 -13.70 -13.54
N GLY A 128 -14.81 -12.57 -14.03
CA GLY A 128 -14.08 -11.31 -14.14
C GLY A 128 -13.49 -10.87 -12.80
N LEU A 129 -14.27 -10.95 -11.72
CA LEU A 129 -13.81 -10.67 -10.35
C LEU A 129 -12.66 -11.58 -9.93
N ALA A 130 -12.79 -12.90 -10.16
CA ALA A 130 -11.74 -13.85 -9.82
C ALA A 130 -10.43 -13.59 -10.59
N HIS A 131 -10.50 -13.33 -11.90
CA HIS A 131 -9.31 -12.97 -12.69
C HIS A 131 -8.70 -11.64 -12.23
N ASN A 132 -9.51 -10.65 -11.88
CA ASN A 132 -9.01 -9.37 -11.37
C ASN A 132 -8.26 -9.54 -10.05
N HIS A 133 -8.80 -10.37 -9.13
CA HIS A 133 -8.11 -10.70 -7.87
C HIS A 133 -6.82 -11.50 -8.08
N MET A 134 -6.71 -12.26 -9.17
CA MET A 134 -5.49 -12.98 -9.55
C MET A 134 -4.46 -12.09 -10.28
N GLY A 135 -4.77 -10.82 -10.52
CA GLY A 135 -3.92 -9.89 -11.30
C GLY A 135 -4.01 -10.07 -12.82
N GLU A 136 -4.89 -10.94 -13.31
CA GLU A 136 -5.08 -11.20 -14.75
C GLU A 136 -6.06 -10.19 -15.37
N HIS A 137 -5.71 -8.90 -15.32
CA HIS A 137 -6.61 -7.78 -15.66
C HIS A 137 -7.17 -7.85 -17.09
N SER A 138 -6.39 -8.29 -18.08
CA SER A 138 -6.88 -8.42 -19.47
C SER A 138 -7.98 -9.48 -19.60
N LYS A 139 -7.84 -10.63 -18.94
CA LYS A 139 -8.90 -11.66 -18.92
C LYS A 139 -10.11 -11.15 -18.16
N ALA A 140 -9.90 -10.48 -17.03
CA ALA A 140 -11.00 -9.88 -16.26
C ALA A 140 -11.84 -8.94 -17.13
N LEU A 141 -11.19 -8.10 -17.94
CA LEU A 141 -11.84 -7.19 -18.87
C LEU A 141 -12.69 -7.93 -19.91
N GLU A 142 -12.17 -8.99 -20.54
CA GLU A 142 -12.93 -9.80 -21.50
C GLU A 142 -14.25 -10.31 -20.90
N PHE A 143 -14.18 -10.85 -19.68
CA PHE A 143 -15.36 -11.37 -18.98
C PHE A 143 -16.35 -10.27 -18.56
N TYR A 144 -15.86 -9.13 -18.07
CA TYR A 144 -16.73 -8.01 -17.72
C TYR A 144 -17.41 -7.37 -18.94
N GLU A 145 -16.69 -7.23 -20.06
CA GLU A 145 -17.25 -6.74 -21.31
C GLU A 145 -18.32 -7.69 -21.84
N GLU A 146 -18.12 -9.00 -21.73
CA GLU A 146 -19.14 -9.97 -22.14
C GLU A 146 -20.38 -9.91 -21.22
N ALA A 147 -20.18 -9.74 -19.91
CA ALA A 147 -21.28 -9.49 -18.97
C ALA A 147 -22.06 -8.21 -19.30
N LEU A 148 -21.36 -7.12 -19.66
CA LEU A 148 -21.97 -5.87 -20.11
C LEU A 148 -22.77 -6.07 -21.40
N LYS A 149 -22.21 -6.75 -22.42
CA LYS A 149 -22.91 -7.03 -23.69
C LYS A 149 -24.20 -7.84 -23.48
N ILE A 150 -24.19 -8.79 -22.56
CA ILE A 150 -25.39 -9.57 -22.22
C ILE A 150 -26.45 -8.67 -21.56
N ARG A 151 -26.04 -7.86 -20.57
CA ARG A 151 -26.95 -6.93 -19.87
C ARG A 151 -27.52 -5.87 -20.81
N ASP A 152 -26.72 -5.29 -21.70
CA ASP A 152 -27.17 -4.31 -22.70
C ASP A 152 -28.26 -4.85 -23.63
N LYS A 153 -28.20 -6.15 -23.97
CA LYS A 153 -29.22 -6.81 -24.81
C LYS A 153 -30.46 -7.22 -24.03
N ALA A 154 -30.33 -7.49 -22.73
CA ALA A 154 -31.38 -8.08 -21.91
C ALA A 154 -32.16 -7.08 -21.08
N LEU A 155 -31.55 -5.93 -20.76
CA LEU A 155 -32.06 -4.95 -19.80
C LEU A 155 -32.24 -3.57 -20.46
N PRO A 156 -33.14 -2.72 -19.95
CA PRO A 156 -33.24 -1.33 -20.40
C PRO A 156 -31.93 -0.57 -20.17
N SER A 157 -31.65 0.44 -21.00
CA SER A 157 -30.42 1.25 -20.97
C SER A 157 -30.15 2.01 -19.66
N HIS A 158 -31.12 2.04 -18.76
CA HIS A 158 -31.09 2.69 -17.45
C HIS A 158 -31.11 1.68 -16.30
N HIS A 159 -31.01 0.38 -16.57
CA HIS A 159 -31.02 -0.62 -15.51
C HIS A 159 -29.77 -0.53 -14.61
N PRO A 160 -29.89 -0.57 -13.26
CA PRO A 160 -28.76 -0.43 -12.34
C PRO A 160 -27.62 -1.44 -12.56
N ASP A 161 -27.93 -2.67 -12.99
CA ASP A 161 -26.92 -3.68 -13.34
C ASP A 161 -25.93 -3.24 -14.43
N LEU A 162 -26.33 -2.32 -15.32
CA LEU A 162 -25.41 -1.72 -16.30
C LEU A 162 -24.38 -0.83 -15.60
N ALA A 163 -24.79 -0.07 -14.59
CA ALA A 163 -23.87 0.71 -13.76
C ALA A 163 -22.89 -0.18 -12.99
N VAL A 164 -23.34 -1.33 -12.48
CA VAL A 164 -22.45 -2.32 -11.85
C VAL A 164 -21.39 -2.82 -12.84
N SER A 165 -21.79 -3.14 -14.08
CA SER A 165 -20.82 -3.52 -15.13
C SER A 165 -19.82 -2.42 -15.41
N TYR A 166 -20.28 -1.17 -15.62
CA TYR A 166 -19.39 -0.04 -15.86
C TYR A 166 -18.42 0.20 -14.69
N ASN A 167 -18.89 0.08 -13.45
CA ASN A 167 -18.03 0.20 -12.26
C ASN A 167 -16.95 -0.88 -12.21
N ASN A 168 -17.30 -2.14 -12.51
CA ASN A 168 -16.33 -3.24 -12.47
C ASN A 168 -15.27 -3.10 -13.57
N ILE A 169 -15.68 -2.73 -14.78
CA ILE A 169 -14.74 -2.42 -15.89
C ILE A 169 -13.88 -1.21 -15.51
N GLY A 170 -14.45 -0.17 -14.93
CA GLY A 170 -13.73 1.02 -14.44
C GLY A 170 -12.67 0.67 -13.40
N THR A 171 -12.98 -0.26 -12.50
CA THR A 171 -12.04 -0.76 -11.48
C THR A 171 -10.85 -1.47 -12.13
N VAL A 172 -11.07 -2.25 -13.18
CA VAL A 172 -9.98 -2.91 -13.92
C VAL A 172 -9.08 -1.88 -14.61
N TYR A 173 -9.65 -0.88 -15.29
CA TYR A 173 -8.85 0.18 -15.91
C TYR A 173 -8.09 1.01 -14.88
N GLN A 174 -8.71 1.29 -13.72
CA GLN A 174 -8.04 1.94 -12.60
C GLN A 174 -6.85 1.11 -12.09
N ASN A 175 -7.03 -0.20 -11.90
CA ASN A 175 -5.94 -1.10 -11.49
C ASN A 175 -4.82 -1.16 -12.53
N MET A 176 -5.15 -1.05 -13.82
CA MET A 176 -4.16 -0.97 -14.91
C MET A 176 -3.48 0.40 -15.04
N GLY A 177 -3.94 1.42 -14.30
CA GLY A 177 -3.43 2.79 -14.38
C GLY A 177 -4.04 3.68 -15.48
N ASP A 178 -5.03 3.18 -16.24
CA ASP A 178 -5.76 3.98 -17.25
C ASP A 178 -6.90 4.76 -16.57
N TYR A 179 -6.50 5.80 -15.83
CA TYR A 179 -7.42 6.61 -15.03
C TYR A 179 -8.45 7.37 -15.86
N ALA A 180 -8.10 7.75 -17.10
CA ALA A 180 -9.01 8.45 -18.00
C ALA A 180 -10.20 7.56 -18.40
N LYS A 181 -9.95 6.31 -18.81
CA LYS A 181 -11.03 5.35 -19.09
C LYS A 181 -11.80 4.95 -17.84
N ALA A 182 -11.12 4.83 -16.70
CA ALA A 182 -11.80 4.53 -15.44
C ALA A 182 -12.84 5.62 -15.10
N LEU A 183 -12.46 6.91 -15.20
CA LEU A 183 -13.38 8.04 -14.99
C LEU A 183 -14.53 8.04 -16.00
N GLU A 184 -14.26 7.81 -17.29
CA GLU A 184 -15.30 7.73 -18.31
C GLU A 184 -16.37 6.67 -17.97
N LEU A 185 -15.94 5.50 -17.50
CA LEU A 185 -16.82 4.39 -17.13
C LEU A 185 -17.59 4.69 -15.84
N TYR A 186 -16.95 5.28 -14.84
CA TYR A 186 -17.64 5.69 -13.62
C TYR A 186 -18.64 6.82 -13.87
N ASP A 187 -18.37 7.73 -14.80
CA ASP A 187 -19.33 8.75 -15.22
C ASP A 187 -20.53 8.13 -15.94
N LYS A 188 -20.31 7.16 -16.83
CA LYS A 188 -21.40 6.37 -17.45
C LYS A 188 -22.24 5.64 -16.40
N ALA A 189 -21.60 5.03 -15.39
CA ALA A 189 -22.29 4.40 -14.28
C ALA A 189 -23.16 5.41 -13.51
N ASN A 190 -22.60 6.58 -13.20
CA ASN A 190 -23.33 7.67 -12.54
C ASN A 190 -24.52 8.17 -13.35
N GLU A 191 -24.39 8.32 -14.67
CA GLU A 191 -25.50 8.72 -15.54
C GLU A 191 -26.65 7.71 -15.51
N VAL A 192 -26.35 6.41 -15.53
CA VAL A 192 -27.35 5.35 -15.41
C VAL A 192 -28.03 5.38 -14.04
N LEU A 193 -27.26 5.52 -12.96
CA LEU A 193 -27.79 5.55 -11.59
C LEU A 193 -28.68 6.77 -11.35
N LYS A 194 -28.26 7.97 -11.78
CA LYS A 194 -29.02 9.23 -11.62
C LYS A 194 -30.37 9.24 -12.34
N LYS A 195 -30.50 8.49 -13.44
CA LYS A 195 -31.77 8.38 -14.19
C LYS A 195 -32.78 7.44 -13.53
N THR A 196 -32.33 6.59 -12.61
CA THR A 196 -33.09 5.39 -12.20
C THR A 196 -33.32 5.33 -10.71
N LEU A 197 -32.38 5.86 -9.93
CA LEU A 197 -32.39 5.79 -8.47
C LEU A 197 -32.61 7.17 -7.87
N LEU A 198 -33.10 7.19 -6.63
CA LEU A 198 -33.21 8.42 -5.85
C LEU A 198 -31.83 9.05 -5.64
N PRO A 199 -31.73 10.39 -5.52
CA PRO A 199 -30.45 11.08 -5.34
C PRO A 199 -29.64 10.61 -4.11
N ASN A 200 -30.32 10.08 -3.08
CA ASN A 200 -29.69 9.57 -1.86
C ASN A 200 -29.41 8.04 -1.91
N HIS A 201 -29.46 7.40 -3.07
CA HIS A 201 -29.26 5.96 -3.15
C HIS A 201 -27.79 5.54 -2.90
N PRO A 202 -27.51 4.50 -2.07
CA PRO A 202 -26.14 4.07 -1.71
C PRO A 202 -25.22 3.71 -2.89
N HIS A 203 -25.77 3.20 -4.00
CA HIS A 203 -24.99 2.95 -5.22
C HIS A 203 -24.37 4.24 -5.82
N LEU A 204 -25.04 5.39 -5.69
CA LEU A 204 -24.47 6.66 -6.17
C LEU A 204 -23.28 7.08 -5.29
N ALA A 205 -23.38 6.90 -3.96
CA ALA A 205 -22.25 7.14 -3.06
C ALA A 205 -21.06 6.23 -3.39
N THR A 206 -21.30 4.95 -3.66
CA THR A 206 -20.24 3.99 -4.04
C THR A 206 -19.52 4.43 -5.31
N SER A 207 -20.27 4.88 -6.32
CA SER A 207 -19.69 5.39 -7.55
C SER A 207 -18.86 6.67 -7.34
N TYR A 208 -19.32 7.59 -6.49
CA TYR A 208 -18.50 8.75 -6.10
C TYR A 208 -17.25 8.36 -5.31
N CYS A 209 -17.31 7.35 -4.44
CA CYS A 209 -16.12 6.82 -3.79
C CYS A 209 -15.09 6.28 -4.81
N ASN A 210 -15.55 5.57 -5.84
CA ASN A 210 -14.66 5.05 -6.89
C ASN A 210 -13.99 6.19 -7.68
N ILE A 211 -14.74 7.23 -8.03
CA ILE A 211 -14.19 8.43 -8.68
C ILE A 211 -13.19 9.14 -7.77
N GLY A 212 -13.51 9.29 -6.49
CA GLY A 212 -12.60 9.84 -5.48
C GLY A 212 -11.29 9.06 -5.39
N GLN A 213 -11.36 7.72 -5.45
CA GLN A 213 -10.18 6.85 -5.46
C GLN A 213 -9.32 7.05 -6.71
N VAL A 214 -9.92 7.28 -7.89
CA VAL A 214 -9.16 7.58 -9.10
C VAL A 214 -8.43 8.91 -8.96
N TYR A 215 -9.08 9.96 -8.48
CA TYR A 215 -8.41 11.25 -8.25
C TYR A 215 -7.32 11.15 -7.20
N TYR A 216 -7.52 10.38 -6.13
CA TYR A 216 -6.49 10.06 -5.15
C TYR A 216 -5.29 9.37 -5.81
N ASN A 217 -5.52 8.36 -6.65
CA ASN A 217 -4.46 7.65 -7.38
C ASN A 217 -3.74 8.54 -8.42
N MET A 218 -4.40 9.60 -8.90
CA MET A 218 -3.82 10.64 -9.77
C MET A 218 -3.12 11.76 -8.99
N GLY A 219 -3.07 11.70 -7.65
CA GLY A 219 -2.50 12.75 -6.81
C GLY A 219 -3.33 14.04 -6.71
N ASP A 220 -4.54 14.08 -7.29
CA ASP A 220 -5.46 15.21 -7.14
C ASP A 220 -6.30 15.04 -5.86
N TYR A 221 -5.63 15.25 -4.73
CA TYR A 221 -6.19 15.04 -3.40
C TYR A 221 -7.40 15.94 -3.10
N LEU A 222 -7.43 17.16 -3.65
CA LEU A 222 -8.55 18.09 -3.47
C LEU A 222 -9.81 17.60 -4.17
N LYS A 223 -9.71 17.12 -5.42
CA LYS A 223 -10.86 16.50 -6.09
C LYS A 223 -11.27 15.19 -5.42
N ALA A 224 -10.31 14.38 -4.94
CA ALA A 224 -10.62 13.18 -4.19
C ALA A 224 -11.52 13.49 -2.97
N LEU A 225 -11.16 14.51 -2.18
CA LEU A 225 -11.96 14.98 -1.05
C LEU A 225 -13.34 15.49 -1.48
N GLU A 226 -13.45 16.22 -2.61
CA GLU A 226 -14.74 16.69 -3.13
C GLU A 226 -15.70 15.52 -3.42
N PHE A 227 -15.20 14.45 -4.04
CA PHE A 227 -16.01 13.28 -4.36
C PHE A 227 -16.32 12.42 -3.13
N TYR A 228 -15.39 12.29 -2.18
CA TYR A 228 -15.66 11.64 -0.91
C TYR A 228 -16.69 12.41 -0.07
N ASP A 229 -16.68 13.75 -0.07
CA ASP A 229 -17.70 14.57 0.58
C ASP A 229 -19.09 14.39 -0.05
N LYS A 230 -19.18 14.29 -1.39
CA LYS A 230 -20.43 13.94 -2.07
C LYS A 230 -20.94 12.55 -1.66
N ALA A 231 -20.05 11.57 -1.57
CA ALA A 231 -20.41 10.22 -1.11
C ALA A 231 -20.85 10.20 0.36
N PHE A 232 -20.17 10.99 1.20
CA PHE A 232 -20.48 11.15 2.62
C PHE A 232 -21.90 11.69 2.80
N LYS A 233 -22.25 12.81 2.16
CA LYS A 233 -23.58 13.44 2.24
C LYS A 233 -24.71 12.47 1.86
N ILE A 234 -24.53 11.70 0.79
CA ILE A 234 -25.52 10.70 0.37
C ILE A 234 -25.69 9.62 1.44
N ARG A 235 -24.59 9.10 2.00
CA ARG A 235 -24.63 8.06 3.03
C ARG A 235 -25.21 8.58 4.35
N GLU A 236 -24.90 9.82 4.72
CA GLU A 236 -25.44 10.47 5.92
C GLU A 236 -26.95 10.66 5.83
N GLU A 237 -27.48 11.05 4.67
CA GLU A 237 -28.92 11.19 4.44
C GLU A 237 -29.66 9.85 4.38
N ALA A 238 -28.99 8.80 3.90
CA ALA A 238 -29.61 7.50 3.63
C ALA A 238 -29.50 6.48 4.77
N LEU A 239 -28.51 6.63 5.65
CA LEU A 239 -28.12 5.62 6.63
C LEU A 239 -28.13 6.18 8.06
N SER A 240 -28.17 5.31 9.06
CA SER A 240 -27.97 5.71 10.46
C SER A 240 -26.54 6.21 10.69
N SER A 241 -26.34 7.11 11.67
CA SER A 241 -25.02 7.68 12.01
C SER A 241 -23.91 6.66 12.29
N ASN A 242 -24.28 5.44 12.71
CA ASN A 242 -23.35 4.37 13.05
C ASN A 242 -23.22 3.31 11.95
N HIS A 243 -23.67 3.59 10.73
CA HIS A 243 -23.60 2.59 9.65
C HIS A 243 -22.14 2.40 9.18
N PRO A 244 -21.65 1.16 9.01
CA PRO A 244 -20.26 0.87 8.59
C PRO A 244 -19.80 1.60 7.32
N ASP A 245 -20.71 1.80 6.36
CA ASP A 245 -20.44 2.56 5.13
C ASP A 245 -20.00 4.00 5.38
N LEU A 246 -20.45 4.66 6.46
CA LEU A 246 -19.93 5.99 6.84
C LEU A 246 -18.48 5.88 7.30
N GLY A 247 -18.15 4.84 8.07
CA GLY A 247 -16.78 4.53 8.47
C GLY A 247 -15.85 4.31 7.28
N THR A 248 -16.33 3.69 6.20
CA THR A 248 -15.55 3.54 4.96
C THR A 248 -15.22 4.88 4.29
N VAL A 249 -16.16 5.84 4.29
CA VAL A 249 -15.87 7.17 3.73
C VAL A 249 -14.86 7.93 4.60
N TYR A 250 -15.01 7.90 5.92
CA TYR A 250 -14.03 8.50 6.83
C TYR A 250 -12.64 7.90 6.67
N ASN A 251 -12.55 6.58 6.51
CA ASN A 251 -11.28 5.92 6.25
C ASN A 251 -10.64 6.41 4.95
N ASN A 252 -11.41 6.58 3.88
CA ASN A 252 -10.87 7.08 2.61
C ASN A 252 -10.42 8.55 2.72
N ILE A 253 -11.19 9.40 3.42
CA ILE A 253 -10.80 10.80 3.69
C ILE A 253 -9.51 10.84 4.53
N GLY A 254 -9.38 9.97 5.54
CA GLY A 254 -8.17 9.82 6.33
C GLY A 254 -6.96 9.45 5.47
N LEU A 255 -7.13 8.53 4.50
CA LEU A 255 -6.07 8.18 3.55
C LEU A 255 -5.63 9.38 2.71
N VAL A 256 -6.57 10.21 2.25
CA VAL A 256 -6.21 11.44 1.51
C VAL A 256 -5.38 12.37 2.40
N HIS A 257 -5.83 12.66 3.62
CA HIS A 257 -5.09 13.53 4.54
C HIS A 257 -3.71 12.97 4.88
N ASN A 258 -3.58 11.66 5.06
CA ASN A 258 -2.28 11.03 5.28
C ASN A 258 -1.33 11.25 4.09
N ASN A 259 -1.82 11.16 2.85
CA ASN A 259 -1.00 11.39 1.65
C ASN A 259 -0.79 12.87 1.34
N MET A 260 -1.55 13.76 1.96
CA MET A 260 -1.31 15.21 1.96
C MET A 260 -0.29 15.64 3.04
N GLY A 261 0.17 14.72 3.89
CA GLY A 261 1.05 15.02 5.02
C GLY A 261 0.33 15.54 6.27
N ASP A 262 -1.00 15.62 6.26
CA ASP A 262 -1.83 16.05 7.39
C ASP A 262 -2.11 14.88 8.36
N TYR A 263 -1.05 14.28 8.92
CA TYR A 263 -1.16 13.01 9.65
C TYR A 263 -2.08 13.07 10.88
N LEU A 264 -2.08 14.19 11.63
CA LEU A 264 -2.97 14.37 12.77
C LEU A 264 -4.45 14.38 12.35
N LYS A 265 -4.77 15.05 11.24
CA LYS A 265 -6.12 15.09 10.69
C LYS A 265 -6.54 13.75 10.11
N ALA A 266 -5.59 13.00 9.52
CA ALA A 266 -5.84 11.63 9.11
C ALA A 266 -6.24 10.74 10.31
N LEU A 267 -5.53 10.86 11.44
CA LEU A 267 -5.85 10.15 12.68
C LEU A 267 -7.25 10.52 13.21
N GLU A 268 -7.64 11.80 13.19
CA GLU A 268 -9.00 12.20 13.57
C GLU A 268 -10.08 11.46 12.76
N PHE A 269 -9.90 11.36 11.45
CA PHE A 269 -10.84 10.65 10.57
C PHE A 269 -10.79 9.13 10.77
N TYR A 270 -9.61 8.56 10.98
CA TYR A 270 -9.50 7.14 11.29
C TYR A 270 -10.14 6.80 12.65
N ASP A 271 -10.04 7.68 13.65
CA ASP A 271 -10.70 7.51 14.94
C ASP A 271 -12.23 7.55 14.81
N GLN A 272 -12.77 8.42 13.95
CA GLN A 272 -14.22 8.39 13.64
C GLN A 272 -14.62 7.08 12.95
N ALA A 273 -13.83 6.62 11.97
CA ALA A 273 -14.08 5.35 11.29
C ALA A 273 -13.99 4.16 12.26
N LEU A 274 -13.02 4.18 13.18
CA LEU A 274 -12.81 3.18 14.20
C LEU A 274 -14.02 3.11 15.13
N LYS A 275 -14.46 4.24 15.67
CA LYS A 275 -15.61 4.32 16.57
C LYS A 275 -16.88 3.76 15.93
N ILE A 276 -17.18 4.15 14.69
CA ILE A 276 -18.34 3.63 13.96
C ILE A 276 -18.26 2.10 13.81
N ARG A 277 -17.08 1.58 13.45
CA ARG A 277 -16.89 0.13 13.26
C ARG A 277 -16.94 -0.64 14.57
N GLU A 278 -16.38 -0.13 15.66
CA GLU A 278 -16.45 -0.76 16.98
C GLU A 278 -17.89 -0.79 17.53
N GLU A 279 -18.71 0.20 17.23
CA GLU A 279 -20.12 0.24 17.63
C GLU A 279 -21.01 -0.67 16.75
N ALA A 280 -20.67 -0.84 15.47
CA ALA A 280 -21.50 -1.54 14.49
C ALA A 280 -21.10 -3.01 14.24
N LEU A 281 -19.83 -3.37 14.45
CA LEU A 281 -19.26 -4.65 14.03
C LEU A 281 -18.72 -5.45 15.23
N PRO A 282 -18.64 -6.79 15.11
CA PRO A 282 -18.01 -7.62 16.14
C PRO A 282 -16.51 -7.29 16.36
N PRO A 283 -15.95 -7.53 17.57
CA PRO A 283 -14.56 -7.17 17.88
C PRO A 283 -13.45 -7.82 17.04
N ASN A 284 -13.75 -8.87 16.26
CA ASN A 284 -12.78 -9.52 15.38
C ASN A 284 -13.17 -9.35 13.89
N ASP A 285 -13.97 -8.33 13.56
CA ASP A 285 -14.32 -8.03 12.18
C ASP A 285 -13.09 -7.56 11.39
N LEU A 286 -12.95 -8.03 10.14
CA LEU A 286 -11.81 -7.70 9.29
C LEU A 286 -11.76 -6.23 8.90
N ASP A 287 -12.90 -5.55 8.85
CA ASP A 287 -12.94 -4.11 8.63
C ASP A 287 -12.26 -3.33 9.76
N LEU A 288 -12.31 -3.84 10.99
CA LEU A 288 -11.59 -3.23 12.11
C LEU A 288 -10.07 -3.32 11.91
N ALA A 289 -9.58 -4.44 11.39
CA ALA A 289 -8.16 -4.61 11.06
C ALA A 289 -7.67 -3.59 10.02
N THR A 290 -8.52 -3.26 9.04
CA THR A 290 -8.19 -2.26 8.01
C THR A 290 -8.03 -0.86 8.61
N VAL A 291 -8.87 -0.45 9.57
CA VAL A 291 -8.71 0.86 10.22
C VAL A 291 -7.46 0.89 11.08
N TYR A 292 -7.21 -0.15 11.90
CA TYR A 292 -5.99 -0.23 12.70
C TYR A 292 -4.73 -0.19 11.81
N ASN A 293 -4.76 -0.84 10.65
CA ASN A 293 -3.66 -0.76 9.69
C ASN A 293 -3.40 0.67 9.21
N ASN A 294 -4.45 1.45 8.91
CA ASN A 294 -4.31 2.82 8.42
C ASN A 294 -3.88 3.79 9.53
N ILE A 295 -4.30 3.56 10.77
CA ILE A 295 -3.77 4.26 11.95
C ILE A 295 -2.28 3.96 12.13
N GLY A 296 -1.89 2.68 12.02
CA GLY A 296 -0.49 2.25 12.06
C GLY A 296 0.36 2.92 10.98
N LEU A 297 -0.19 3.07 9.76
CA LEU A 297 0.45 3.78 8.66
C LEU A 297 0.68 5.25 8.98
N ALA A 298 -0.32 5.95 9.51
CA ALA A 298 -0.18 7.35 9.91
C ALA A 298 0.90 7.52 11.00
N TYR A 299 0.91 6.68 12.04
CA TYR A 299 1.97 6.73 13.06
C TYR A 299 3.35 6.42 12.50
N ASN A 300 3.46 5.49 11.55
CA ASN A 300 4.74 5.20 10.90
C ASN A 300 5.26 6.39 10.09
N ASN A 301 4.37 7.08 9.36
CA ASN A 301 4.72 8.30 8.61
C ASN A 301 5.07 9.48 9.55
N MET A 302 4.55 9.48 10.77
CA MET A 302 4.92 10.43 11.82
C MET A 302 6.22 10.06 12.57
N GLY A 303 6.87 8.94 12.23
CA GLY A 303 8.07 8.43 12.91
C GLY A 303 7.79 7.82 14.28
N GLU A 304 6.52 7.65 14.68
CA GLU A 304 6.12 7.04 15.95
C GLU A 304 6.05 5.50 15.82
N HIS A 305 7.19 4.88 15.54
CA HIS A 305 7.31 3.47 15.19
C HIS A 305 6.72 2.52 16.26
N SER A 306 6.87 2.83 17.55
CA SER A 306 6.31 2.01 18.64
C SER A 306 4.77 1.97 18.60
N LYS A 307 4.11 3.10 18.34
CA LYS A 307 2.64 3.15 18.19
C LYS A 307 2.21 2.48 16.89
N ALA A 308 2.96 2.68 15.81
CA ALA A 308 2.70 2.00 14.55
C ALA A 308 2.69 0.46 14.73
N LEU A 309 3.69 -0.09 15.42
CA LEU A 309 3.74 -1.52 15.76
C LEU A 309 2.53 -1.97 16.58
N GLU A 310 2.13 -1.21 17.62
CA GLU A 310 0.96 -1.54 18.44
C GLU A 310 -0.30 -1.72 17.58
N PHE A 311 -0.56 -0.79 16.66
CA PHE A 311 -1.74 -0.84 15.81
C PHE A 311 -1.65 -1.90 14.71
N TYR A 312 -0.48 -2.10 14.10
CA TYR A 312 -0.29 -3.19 13.15
C TYR A 312 -0.42 -4.57 13.80
N GLU A 313 0.04 -4.76 15.04
CA GLU A 313 -0.13 -6.00 15.80
C GLU A 313 -1.60 -6.26 16.16
N LYS A 314 -2.39 -5.21 16.49
CA LYS A 314 -3.84 -5.33 16.66
C LYS A 314 -4.51 -5.80 15.36
N ALA A 315 -4.17 -5.20 14.22
CA ALA A 315 -4.69 -5.61 12.92
C ALA A 315 -4.31 -7.06 12.57
N LEU A 316 -3.05 -7.44 12.79
CA LEU A 316 -2.57 -8.80 12.57
C LEU A 316 -3.33 -9.81 13.44
N LYS A 317 -3.56 -9.52 14.72
CA LYS A 317 -4.29 -10.40 15.65
C LYS A 317 -5.73 -10.65 15.23
N ILE A 318 -6.39 -9.65 14.66
CA ILE A 318 -7.75 -9.81 14.12
C ILE A 318 -7.72 -10.70 12.88
N ARG A 319 -6.82 -10.41 11.94
CA ARG A 319 -6.65 -11.19 10.71
C ARG A 319 -6.28 -12.65 11.01
N ASP A 320 -5.37 -12.91 11.95
CA ASP A 320 -4.93 -14.25 12.33
C ASP A 320 -6.07 -15.11 12.92
N LYS A 321 -7.03 -14.48 13.59
CA LYS A 321 -8.23 -15.18 14.10
C LYS A 321 -9.33 -15.35 13.06
N GLY A 322 -9.49 -14.37 12.17
CA GLY A 322 -10.61 -14.30 11.22
C GLY A 322 -10.33 -14.96 9.87
N LEU A 323 -9.06 -15.17 9.52
CA LEU A 323 -8.63 -15.64 8.20
C LEU A 323 -7.85 -16.95 8.28
N PRO A 324 -7.86 -17.76 7.22
CA PRO A 324 -6.95 -18.89 7.09
C PRO A 324 -5.48 -18.43 7.18
N SER A 325 -4.60 -19.28 7.73
CA SER A 325 -3.18 -18.97 7.95
C SER A 325 -2.36 -18.68 6.68
N HIS A 326 -2.96 -18.85 5.51
CA HIS A 326 -2.37 -18.60 4.19
C HIS A 326 -3.05 -17.44 3.45
N HIS A 327 -3.95 -16.69 4.10
CA HIS A 327 -4.65 -15.58 3.46
C HIS A 327 -3.70 -14.40 3.15
N PRO A 328 -3.77 -13.79 1.95
CA PRO A 328 -2.87 -12.70 1.55
C PRO A 328 -2.84 -11.48 2.51
N ASP A 329 -3.96 -11.17 3.16
CA ASP A 329 -4.01 -10.07 4.14
C ASP A 329 -3.08 -10.25 5.35
N LEU A 330 -2.76 -11.50 5.72
CA LEU A 330 -1.74 -11.78 6.74
C LEU A 330 -0.35 -11.38 6.25
N ALA A 331 -0.05 -11.66 4.98
CA ALA A 331 1.20 -11.22 4.36
C ALA A 331 1.28 -9.69 4.29
N ALA A 332 0.18 -9.00 4.00
CA ALA A 332 0.12 -7.54 4.04
C ALA A 332 0.44 -6.99 5.44
N SER A 333 -0.09 -7.62 6.51
CA SER A 333 0.25 -7.27 7.89
C SER A 333 1.73 -7.48 8.19
N TYR A 334 2.30 -8.63 7.82
CA TYR A 334 3.73 -8.89 8.01
C TYR A 334 4.61 -7.89 7.25
N ASN A 335 4.23 -7.54 6.02
CA ASN A 335 4.95 -6.53 5.24
C ASN A 335 4.92 -5.16 5.94
N ASN A 336 3.78 -4.72 6.45
CA ASN A 336 3.67 -3.42 7.11
C ASN A 336 4.50 -3.36 8.40
N ILE A 337 4.47 -4.42 9.22
CA ILE A 337 5.33 -4.53 10.41
C ILE A 337 6.81 -4.59 10.01
N GLY A 338 7.15 -5.34 8.95
CA GLY A 338 8.50 -5.41 8.40
C GLY A 338 9.04 -4.04 7.98
N THR A 339 8.20 -3.21 7.37
CA THR A 339 8.56 -1.82 6.99
C THR A 339 8.87 -0.97 8.20
N VAL A 340 8.15 -1.13 9.32
CA VAL A 340 8.48 -0.41 10.55
C VAL A 340 9.85 -0.84 11.09
N TYR A 341 10.14 -2.15 11.14
CA TYR A 341 11.46 -2.63 11.56
C TYR A 341 12.58 -2.20 10.61
N GLN A 342 12.32 -2.15 9.30
CA GLN A 342 13.26 -1.59 8.32
C GLN A 342 13.56 -0.12 8.62
N ASN A 343 12.53 0.70 8.89
CA ASN A 343 12.69 2.11 9.23
C ASN A 343 13.44 2.32 10.56
N MET A 344 13.30 1.37 11.50
CA MET A 344 14.06 1.34 12.75
C MET A 344 15.48 0.77 12.59
N GLY A 345 15.88 0.31 11.40
CA GLY A 345 17.18 -0.30 11.14
C GLY A 345 17.35 -1.73 11.66
N ASP A 346 16.29 -2.39 12.12
CA ASP A 346 16.31 -3.82 12.50
C ASP A 346 16.07 -4.68 11.24
N TYR A 347 17.07 -4.70 10.37
CA TYR A 347 17.00 -5.38 9.07
C TYR A 347 16.78 -6.89 9.20
N ALA A 348 17.28 -7.51 10.27
CA ALA A 348 17.09 -8.94 10.51
C ALA A 348 15.62 -9.29 10.76
N LYS A 349 14.94 -8.54 11.63
CA LYS A 349 13.49 -8.74 11.84
C LYS A 349 12.66 -8.36 10.62
N ALA A 350 13.05 -7.30 9.89
CA ALA A 350 12.37 -6.92 8.66
C ALA A 350 12.41 -8.08 7.65
N LEU A 351 13.58 -8.67 7.41
CA LEU A 351 13.74 -9.84 6.53
C LEU A 351 12.93 -11.05 7.02
N GLU A 352 12.94 -11.36 8.32
CA GLU A 352 12.14 -12.47 8.88
C GLU A 352 10.64 -12.29 8.58
N LEU A 353 10.12 -11.07 8.72
CA LEU A 353 8.71 -10.75 8.47
C LEU A 353 8.38 -10.78 6.98
N TYR A 354 9.25 -10.24 6.12
CA TYR A 354 9.07 -10.31 4.67
C TYR A 354 9.16 -11.75 4.13
N ASP A 355 10.01 -12.59 4.72
CA ASP A 355 10.07 -14.01 4.38
C ASP A 355 8.79 -14.75 4.80
N LYS A 356 8.25 -14.47 5.99
CA LYS A 356 6.93 -14.99 6.40
C LYS A 356 5.81 -14.53 5.45
N ALA A 357 5.81 -13.27 5.05
CA ALA A 357 4.87 -12.74 4.06
C ALA A 357 4.98 -13.51 2.73
N ASN A 358 6.20 -13.73 2.24
CA ASN A 358 6.47 -14.50 1.03
C ASN A 358 6.00 -15.95 1.13
N GLU A 359 6.21 -16.62 2.27
CA GLU A 359 5.74 -17.99 2.48
C GLU A 359 4.22 -18.10 2.43
N VAL A 360 3.51 -17.12 3.00
CA VAL A 360 2.04 -17.02 2.93
C VAL A 360 1.60 -16.82 1.48
N LEU A 361 2.17 -15.83 0.78
CA LEU A 361 1.79 -15.51 -0.60
C LEU A 361 2.04 -16.68 -1.57
N LYS A 362 3.19 -17.36 -1.46
CA LYS A 362 3.54 -18.51 -2.33
C LYS A 362 2.61 -19.72 -2.18
N LYS A 363 1.93 -19.87 -1.04
CA LYS A 363 0.97 -20.96 -0.81
C LYS A 363 -0.39 -20.71 -1.47
N THR A 364 -0.72 -19.46 -1.73
CA THR A 364 -2.09 -19.05 -2.09
C THR A 364 -2.18 -18.42 -3.47
N LEU A 365 -1.16 -17.70 -3.89
CA LEU A 365 -1.15 -16.94 -5.13
C LEU A 365 -0.36 -17.65 -6.23
N LEU A 366 -0.67 -17.31 -7.48
CA LEU A 366 0.10 -17.77 -8.63
C LEU A 366 1.55 -17.24 -8.56
N PRO A 367 2.54 -17.96 -9.12
CA PRO A 367 3.94 -17.54 -9.09
C PRO A 367 4.20 -16.16 -9.72
N ASN A 368 3.37 -15.73 -10.66
CA ASN A 368 3.46 -14.43 -11.34
C ASN A 368 2.56 -13.36 -10.69
N HIS A 369 2.02 -13.57 -9.49
CA HIS A 369 1.12 -12.59 -8.88
C HIS A 369 1.85 -11.29 -8.47
N PRO A 370 1.32 -10.07 -8.78
CA PRO A 370 1.98 -8.80 -8.47
C PRO A 370 2.35 -8.59 -6.99
N GLN A 371 1.54 -9.11 -6.05
CA GLN A 371 1.86 -9.04 -4.60
C GLN A 371 3.17 -9.76 -4.23
N LEU A 372 3.55 -10.82 -4.94
CA LEU A 372 4.84 -11.50 -4.72
C LEU A 372 6.00 -10.59 -5.15
N ALA A 373 5.85 -9.86 -6.25
CA ALA A 373 6.84 -8.86 -6.67
C ALA A 373 7.00 -7.74 -5.64
N THR A 374 5.91 -7.24 -5.07
CA THR A 374 5.97 -6.22 -4.00
C THR A 374 6.77 -6.70 -2.80
N SER A 375 6.57 -7.95 -2.37
CA SER A 375 7.34 -8.52 -1.27
C SER A 375 8.84 -8.68 -1.60
N TYR A 376 9.16 -9.08 -2.84
CA TYR A 376 10.55 -9.09 -3.31
C TYR A 376 11.18 -7.69 -3.37
N CYS A 377 10.42 -6.66 -3.77
CA CYS A 377 10.89 -5.28 -3.71
C CYS A 377 11.21 -4.86 -2.26
N ASN A 378 10.38 -5.22 -1.29
CA ASN A 378 10.64 -4.90 0.12
C ASN A 378 11.94 -5.56 0.61
N ILE A 379 12.17 -6.83 0.27
CA ILE A 379 13.42 -7.52 0.60
C ILE A 379 14.62 -6.86 -0.10
N GLY A 380 14.48 -6.52 -1.38
CA GLY A 380 15.51 -5.79 -2.13
C GLY A 380 15.87 -4.45 -1.47
N GLN A 381 14.87 -3.74 -0.95
CA GLN A 381 15.06 -2.47 -0.24
C GLN A 381 15.83 -2.66 1.06
N VAL A 382 15.58 -3.73 1.81
CA VAL A 382 16.38 -4.06 3.00
C VAL A 382 17.84 -4.30 2.64
N TYR A 383 18.11 -5.10 1.61
CA TYR A 383 19.49 -5.33 1.16
C TYR A 383 20.16 -4.07 0.63
N TYR A 384 19.43 -3.20 -0.05
CA TYR A 384 19.91 -1.89 -0.46
C TYR A 384 20.28 -1.02 0.75
N ASN A 385 19.44 -0.95 1.78
CA ASN A 385 19.72 -0.19 3.01
C ASN A 385 20.91 -0.78 3.79
N MET A 386 21.14 -2.09 3.67
CA MET A 386 22.32 -2.79 4.21
C MET A 386 23.57 -2.63 3.34
N GLY A 387 23.52 -1.91 2.22
CA GLY A 387 24.63 -1.75 1.27
C GLY A 387 24.97 -2.99 0.43
N ASP A 388 24.20 -4.08 0.52
CA ASP A 388 24.36 -5.28 -0.32
C ASP A 388 23.62 -5.09 -1.65
N TYR A 389 24.19 -4.20 -2.48
CA TYR A 389 23.61 -3.78 -3.75
C TYR A 389 23.41 -4.94 -4.74
N LEU A 390 24.29 -5.94 -4.72
CA LEU A 390 24.16 -7.11 -5.61
C LEU A 390 22.96 -7.98 -5.24
N LYS A 391 22.73 -8.23 -3.94
CA LYS A 391 21.51 -8.93 -3.51
C LYS A 391 20.26 -8.08 -3.74
N ALA A 392 20.33 -6.77 -3.54
CA ALA A 392 19.23 -5.87 -3.86
C ALA A 392 18.80 -6.03 -5.33
N LEU A 393 19.75 -5.99 -6.27
CA LEU A 393 19.50 -6.25 -7.69
C LEU A 393 18.91 -7.65 -7.95
N GLU A 394 19.41 -8.69 -7.28
CA GLU A 394 18.87 -10.05 -7.44
C GLU A 394 17.36 -10.11 -7.11
N PHE A 395 16.95 -9.45 -6.02
CA PHE A 395 15.54 -9.42 -5.61
C PHE A 395 14.70 -8.48 -6.48
N TYR A 396 15.24 -7.33 -6.89
CA TYR A 396 14.55 -6.46 -7.83
C TYR A 396 14.38 -7.10 -9.22
N ASP A 397 15.34 -7.87 -9.70
CA ASP A 397 15.22 -8.62 -10.96
C ASP A 397 14.14 -9.72 -10.87
N LYS A 398 14.00 -10.38 -9.71
CA LYS A 398 12.89 -11.31 -9.46
C LYS A 398 11.54 -10.60 -9.50
N ALA A 399 11.44 -9.43 -8.86
CA ALA A 399 10.22 -8.62 -8.87
C ALA A 399 9.89 -8.11 -10.27
N LEU A 400 10.90 -7.66 -11.02
CA LEU A 400 10.76 -7.17 -12.39
C LEU A 400 10.21 -8.27 -13.30
N LYS A 401 10.79 -9.47 -13.29
CA LYS A 401 10.31 -10.61 -14.09
C LYS A 401 8.84 -10.94 -13.82
N ILE A 402 8.45 -10.99 -12.54
CA ILE A 402 7.05 -11.24 -12.17
C ILE A 402 6.13 -10.15 -12.74
N ARG A 403 6.51 -8.88 -12.61
CA ARG A 403 5.71 -7.76 -13.13
C ARG A 403 5.65 -7.72 -14.65
N GLU A 404 6.75 -8.03 -15.34
CA GLU A 404 6.79 -8.12 -16.81
C GLU A 404 5.92 -9.27 -17.34
N GLU A 405 5.85 -10.39 -16.63
CA GLU A 405 4.99 -11.53 -17.00
C GLU A 405 3.49 -11.25 -16.72
N ALA A 406 3.18 -10.49 -15.68
CA ALA A 406 1.81 -10.29 -15.21
C ALA A 406 1.13 -9.03 -15.74
N LEU A 407 1.91 -7.99 -16.05
CA LEU A 407 1.41 -6.64 -16.30
C LEU A 407 1.75 -6.17 -17.72
N SER A 408 0.99 -5.19 -18.21
CA SER A 408 1.32 -4.54 -19.49
C SER A 408 2.63 -3.76 -19.37
N SER A 409 3.34 -3.58 -20.50
CA SER A 409 4.64 -2.89 -20.54
C SER A 409 4.62 -1.43 -20.08
N ASN A 410 3.43 -0.82 -19.96
CA ASN A 410 3.27 0.54 -19.47
C ASN A 410 2.63 0.59 -18.07
N HIS A 411 2.59 -0.52 -17.31
CA HIS A 411 1.94 -0.51 -16.00
C HIS A 411 2.75 0.29 -14.95
N PRO A 412 2.12 1.12 -14.08
CA PRO A 412 2.83 1.93 -13.08
C PRO A 412 3.77 1.13 -12.17
N ASP A 413 3.36 -0.07 -11.76
CA ASP A 413 4.20 -0.95 -10.94
C ASP A 413 5.57 -1.27 -11.57
N LEU A 414 5.72 -1.31 -12.89
CA LEU A 414 7.04 -1.50 -13.51
C LEU A 414 7.97 -0.32 -13.21
N SER A 415 7.43 0.91 -13.23
CA SER A 415 8.17 2.13 -12.92
C SER A 415 8.77 2.09 -11.51
N THR A 416 8.05 1.58 -10.50
CA THR A 416 8.60 1.44 -9.14
C THR A 416 9.84 0.54 -9.09
N VAL A 417 9.84 -0.58 -9.82
CA VAL A 417 11.00 -1.50 -9.83
C VAL A 417 12.18 -0.86 -10.56
N TYR A 418 11.94 -0.23 -11.69
CA TYR A 418 12.98 0.52 -12.42
C TYR A 418 13.59 1.63 -11.56
N ASN A 419 12.76 2.35 -10.79
CA ASN A 419 13.25 3.37 -9.87
C ASN A 419 14.20 2.77 -8.82
N ASN A 420 13.81 1.67 -8.20
CA ASN A 420 14.61 1.00 -7.18
C ASN A 420 15.93 0.45 -7.75
N ILE A 421 15.91 -0.12 -8.96
CA ILE A 421 17.13 -0.57 -9.66
C ILE A 421 18.03 0.63 -10.00
N GLY A 422 17.45 1.74 -10.46
CA GLY A 422 18.17 2.98 -10.72
C GLY A 422 18.87 3.54 -9.47
N GLN A 423 18.20 3.49 -8.32
CA GLN A 423 18.79 3.88 -7.03
C GLN A 423 19.99 3.00 -6.66
N VAL A 424 19.90 1.69 -6.88
CA VAL A 424 21.05 0.80 -6.64
C VAL A 424 22.25 1.17 -7.51
N TYR A 425 22.04 1.34 -8.82
CA TYR A 425 23.14 1.72 -9.73
C TYR A 425 23.73 3.09 -9.41
N ASN A 426 22.91 4.05 -8.98
CA ASN A 426 23.38 5.36 -8.53
C ASN A 426 24.35 5.23 -7.34
N ASN A 427 24.01 4.41 -6.34
CA ASN A 427 24.88 4.19 -5.17
C ASN A 427 26.12 3.34 -5.49
N MET A 428 26.06 2.50 -6.52
CA MET A 428 27.23 1.79 -7.05
C MET A 428 28.15 2.70 -7.90
N GLY A 429 27.71 3.92 -8.23
CA GLY A 429 28.44 4.85 -9.09
C GLY A 429 28.31 4.59 -10.61
N ASP A 430 27.45 3.65 -11.02
CA ASP A 430 27.11 3.42 -12.44
C ASP A 430 25.98 4.38 -12.85
N TYR A 431 26.32 5.67 -12.93
CA TYR A 431 25.37 6.74 -13.19
C TYR A 431 24.67 6.61 -14.55
N ALA A 432 25.34 6.02 -15.54
CA ALA A 432 24.76 5.80 -16.87
C ALA A 432 23.58 4.83 -16.81
N LYS A 433 23.74 3.68 -16.14
CA LYS A 433 22.63 2.74 -15.93
C LYS A 433 21.55 3.31 -15.01
N ALA A 434 21.93 4.06 -13.98
CA ALA A 434 20.96 4.72 -13.11
C ALA A 434 20.00 5.60 -13.94
N LEU A 435 20.55 6.46 -14.81
CA LEU A 435 19.76 7.31 -15.71
C LEU A 435 18.92 6.49 -16.71
N GLU A 436 19.43 5.38 -17.24
CA GLU A 436 18.66 4.50 -18.15
C GLU A 436 17.40 3.94 -17.47
N PHE A 437 17.53 3.43 -16.25
CA PHE A 437 16.40 2.88 -15.49
C PHE A 437 15.43 3.97 -15.04
N TYR A 438 15.92 5.13 -14.59
CA TYR A 438 15.05 6.25 -14.26
C TYR A 438 14.28 6.75 -15.48
N ASN A 439 14.90 6.87 -16.66
CA ASN A 439 14.20 7.27 -17.89
C ASN A 439 13.14 6.26 -18.31
N SER A 440 13.40 4.97 -18.08
CA SER A 440 12.42 3.89 -18.33
C SER A 440 11.21 4.02 -17.40
N SER A 441 11.44 4.33 -16.11
CA SER A 441 10.40 4.67 -15.14
C SER A 441 9.59 5.90 -15.59
N TYR A 442 10.26 6.99 -15.97
CA TYR A 442 9.62 8.22 -16.45
C TYR A 442 8.74 8.00 -17.67
N THR A 443 9.22 7.25 -18.67
CA THR A 443 8.48 6.96 -19.91
C THR A 443 7.14 6.27 -19.64
N ILE A 444 7.06 5.49 -18.55
CA ILE A 444 5.82 4.85 -18.11
C ILE A 444 4.91 5.87 -17.43
N LEU A 445 5.44 6.60 -16.44
CA LEU A 445 4.67 7.55 -15.65
C LEU A 445 4.13 8.71 -16.50
N GLU A 446 4.92 9.24 -17.43
CA GLU A 446 4.54 10.33 -18.34
C GLU A 446 3.30 9.99 -19.19
N LYS A 447 3.14 8.72 -19.57
CA LYS A 447 1.99 8.28 -20.38
C LYS A 447 0.71 8.14 -19.58
N LEU A 448 0.81 7.87 -18.28
CA LEU A 448 -0.33 7.48 -17.44
C LEU A 448 -0.79 8.58 -16.48
N LEU A 449 0.14 9.42 -16.05
CA LEU A 449 -0.09 10.40 -14.99
C LEU A 449 -0.15 11.82 -15.58
N PRO A 450 -0.96 12.71 -14.98
CA PRO A 450 -0.88 14.13 -15.30
C PRO A 450 0.53 14.68 -15.08
N ILE A 451 0.94 15.69 -15.86
CA ILE A 451 2.27 16.31 -15.72
C ILE A 451 2.54 16.90 -14.33
N THR A 452 1.47 17.19 -13.58
CA THR A 452 1.51 17.71 -12.21
C THR A 452 1.58 16.61 -11.16
N HIS A 453 1.64 15.34 -11.53
CA HIS A 453 1.58 14.24 -10.57
C HIS A 453 2.84 14.20 -9.67
N PRO A 454 2.71 14.06 -8.33
CA PRO A 454 3.86 14.01 -7.41
C PRO A 454 4.92 12.96 -7.75
N SER A 455 4.54 11.78 -8.25
CA SER A 455 5.48 10.75 -8.72
C SER A 455 6.43 11.21 -9.84
N LEU A 456 6.04 12.14 -10.71
CA LEU A 456 6.95 12.72 -11.71
C LEU A 456 8.00 13.61 -11.04
N ALA A 457 7.66 14.30 -9.95
CA ALA A 457 8.63 15.05 -9.16
C ALA A 457 9.67 14.12 -8.50
N SER A 458 9.28 12.92 -8.08
CA SER A 458 10.22 11.92 -7.54
C SER A 458 11.25 11.49 -8.58
N PHE A 459 10.87 11.33 -9.86
CA PHE A 459 11.82 11.08 -10.93
C PHE A 459 12.84 12.21 -11.09
N TYR A 460 12.37 13.47 -11.14
CA TYR A 460 13.27 14.62 -11.26
C TYR A 460 14.19 14.76 -10.05
N ASN A 461 13.69 14.48 -8.85
CA ASN A 461 14.51 14.40 -7.64
C ASN A 461 15.59 13.31 -7.75
N ASP A 462 15.24 12.12 -8.23
CA ASP A 462 16.16 10.99 -8.32
C ASP A 462 17.25 11.22 -9.39
N ILE A 463 16.92 11.86 -10.52
CA ILE A 463 17.92 12.32 -11.50
C ILE A 463 18.78 13.46 -10.94
N GLY A 464 18.18 14.40 -10.22
CA GLY A 464 18.91 15.47 -9.53
C GLY A 464 19.96 14.89 -8.58
N GLN A 465 19.62 13.82 -7.86
CA GLN A 465 20.54 13.09 -6.98
C GLN A 465 21.69 12.43 -7.74
N VAL A 466 21.43 11.87 -8.94
CA VAL A 466 22.50 11.32 -9.80
C VAL A 466 23.49 12.41 -10.21
N TYR A 467 23.00 13.55 -10.70
CA TYR A 467 23.88 14.66 -11.10
C TYR A 467 24.63 15.27 -9.92
N TYR A 468 24.00 15.33 -8.75
CA TYR A 468 24.67 15.71 -7.51
C TYR A 468 25.83 14.75 -7.19
N ASN A 469 25.61 13.43 -7.26
CA ASN A 469 26.65 12.42 -7.02
C ASN A 469 27.78 12.46 -8.09
N MET A 470 27.45 12.89 -9.31
CA MET A 470 28.44 13.15 -10.37
C MET A 470 29.25 14.46 -10.16
N GLY A 471 28.82 15.33 -9.24
CA GLY A 471 29.39 16.66 -9.03
C GLY A 471 28.91 17.73 -10.02
N ASP A 472 27.94 17.41 -10.90
CA ASP A 472 27.30 18.37 -11.81
C ASP A 472 26.18 19.11 -11.08
N TYR A 473 26.56 19.99 -10.14
CA TYR A 473 25.65 20.72 -9.27
C TYR A 473 24.68 21.63 -10.03
N SER A 474 25.08 22.16 -11.19
CA SER A 474 24.19 23.00 -12.00
C SER A 474 23.01 22.22 -12.55
N LYS A 475 23.24 21.01 -13.07
CA LYS A 475 22.13 20.15 -13.52
C LYS A 475 21.33 19.60 -12.37
N ALA A 476 21.97 19.27 -11.25
CA ALA A 476 21.25 18.84 -10.05
C ALA A 476 20.20 19.89 -9.63
N LEU A 477 20.57 21.17 -9.59
CA LEU A 477 19.64 22.26 -9.29
C LEU A 477 18.52 22.39 -10.33
N GLU A 478 18.82 22.28 -11.63
CA GLU A 478 17.79 22.33 -12.69
C GLU A 478 16.71 21.27 -12.48
N PHE A 479 17.11 20.04 -12.16
CA PHE A 479 16.17 18.94 -11.92
C PHE A 479 15.45 19.08 -10.56
N TYR A 480 16.13 19.53 -9.51
CA TYR A 480 15.47 19.81 -8.24
C TYR A 480 14.45 20.95 -8.34
N ASP A 481 14.71 21.99 -9.12
CA ASP A 481 13.76 23.08 -9.37
C ASP A 481 12.52 22.58 -10.12
N GLN A 482 12.69 21.66 -11.08
CA GLN A 482 11.56 21.00 -11.75
C GLN A 482 10.74 20.15 -10.77
N ALA A 483 11.40 19.37 -9.92
CA ALA A 483 10.72 18.59 -8.87
C ALA A 483 9.96 19.49 -7.88
N LEU A 484 10.58 20.60 -7.46
CA LEU A 484 9.99 21.57 -6.55
C LEU A 484 8.72 22.17 -7.15
N LYS A 485 8.78 22.63 -8.40
CA LYS A 485 7.63 23.24 -9.08
C LYS A 485 6.43 22.29 -9.16
N ILE A 486 6.66 21.01 -9.47
CA ILE A 486 5.58 20.01 -9.53
C ILE A 486 4.99 19.79 -8.13
N ARG A 487 5.82 19.65 -7.10
CA ARG A 487 5.36 19.46 -5.73
C ARG A 487 4.61 20.67 -5.19
N GLU A 488 5.03 21.89 -5.50
CA GLU A 488 4.35 23.13 -5.10
C GLU A 488 2.96 23.27 -5.75
N GLU A 489 2.78 22.73 -6.96
CA GLU A 489 1.48 22.73 -7.65
C GLU A 489 0.55 21.62 -7.13
N ALA A 490 1.10 20.45 -6.78
CA ALA A 490 0.32 19.25 -6.46
C ALA A 490 0.03 19.06 -4.97
N LEU A 491 0.89 19.57 -4.08
CA LEU A 491 0.88 19.26 -2.66
C LEU A 491 0.64 20.52 -1.81
N PRO A 492 0.10 20.37 -0.58
CA PRO A 492 0.02 21.47 0.37
C PRO A 492 1.40 22.08 0.69
N PRO A 493 1.50 23.39 1.01
CA PRO A 493 2.77 24.05 1.30
C PRO A 493 3.57 23.46 2.48
N ASN A 494 2.90 22.78 3.40
CA ASN A 494 3.48 22.11 4.56
C ASN A 494 3.79 20.62 4.30
N HIS A 495 3.69 20.13 3.06
CA HIS A 495 3.90 18.72 2.78
C HIS A 495 5.39 18.31 2.98
N PRO A 496 5.70 17.21 3.69
CA PRO A 496 7.07 16.75 3.94
C PRO A 496 7.94 16.58 2.67
N ASP A 497 7.36 16.14 1.56
CA ASP A 497 8.05 16.04 0.27
C ASP A 497 8.64 17.38 -0.24
N LEU A 498 8.04 18.54 0.06
CA LEU A 498 8.63 19.84 -0.27
C LEU A 498 9.92 20.07 0.53
N ALA A 499 9.90 19.71 1.82
CA ALA A 499 11.09 19.80 2.67
C ALA A 499 12.23 18.91 2.15
N THR A 500 11.92 17.74 1.59
CA THR A 500 12.93 16.86 0.99
C THR A 500 13.62 17.53 -0.21
N VAL A 501 12.88 18.22 -1.09
CA VAL A 501 13.51 18.94 -2.22
C VAL A 501 14.35 20.11 -1.72
N TYR A 502 13.83 20.92 -0.78
CA TYR A 502 14.60 22.02 -0.20
C TYR A 502 15.87 21.53 0.49
N ASN A 503 15.81 20.41 1.21
CA ASN A 503 16.98 19.79 1.81
C ASN A 503 18.02 19.40 0.73
N ASN A 504 17.59 18.82 -0.38
CA ASN A 504 18.48 18.41 -1.46
C ASN A 504 19.11 19.62 -2.18
N ILE A 505 18.35 20.69 -2.41
CA ILE A 505 18.87 21.96 -2.92
C ILE A 505 19.89 22.57 -1.94
N GLY A 506 19.60 22.52 -0.64
CA GLY A 506 20.52 22.95 0.42
C GLY A 506 21.84 22.18 0.41
N LEU A 507 21.78 20.85 0.18
CA LEU A 507 22.97 20.00 0.04
C LEU A 507 23.82 20.43 -1.16
N VAL A 508 23.20 20.73 -2.30
CA VAL A 508 23.93 21.22 -3.48
C VAL A 508 24.63 22.53 -3.18
N HIS A 509 23.94 23.52 -2.61
CA HIS A 509 24.55 24.81 -2.26
C HIS A 509 25.67 24.68 -1.24
N ASN A 510 25.54 23.79 -0.25
CA ASN A 510 26.62 23.52 0.70
C ASN A 510 27.89 23.01 0.00
N ASN A 511 27.75 22.07 -0.92
CA ASN A 511 28.90 21.52 -1.67
C ASN A 511 29.50 22.52 -2.67
N MET A 512 28.70 23.48 -3.14
CA MET A 512 29.20 24.61 -3.95
C MET A 512 29.91 25.68 -3.10
N GLY A 513 29.83 25.62 -1.76
CA GLY A 513 30.36 26.64 -0.85
C GLY A 513 29.41 27.83 -0.62
N ASP A 514 28.19 27.78 -1.16
CA ASP A 514 27.14 28.80 -0.99
C ASP A 514 26.42 28.62 0.36
N TYR A 515 27.17 28.66 1.47
CA TYR A 515 26.67 28.28 2.81
C TYR A 515 25.43 29.05 3.27
N LEU A 516 25.34 30.35 2.97
CA LEU A 516 24.18 31.17 3.36
C LEU A 516 22.89 30.73 2.63
N LYS A 517 22.98 30.36 1.35
CA LYS A 517 21.83 29.83 0.61
C LYS A 517 21.47 28.43 1.11
N ALA A 518 22.47 27.60 1.42
CA ALA A 518 22.22 26.29 2.00
C ALA A 518 21.40 26.40 3.29
N LEU A 519 21.79 27.31 4.20
CA LEU A 519 21.03 27.58 5.43
C LEU A 519 19.61 28.08 5.15
N GLU A 520 19.40 28.98 4.18
CA GLU A 520 18.06 29.45 3.80
C GLU A 520 17.14 28.28 3.38
N PHE A 521 17.65 27.36 2.56
CA PHE A 521 16.88 26.20 2.12
C PHE A 521 16.67 25.17 3.23
N TYR A 522 17.66 24.96 4.11
CA TYR A 522 17.47 24.11 5.28
C TYR A 522 16.47 24.70 6.27
N ASP A 523 16.43 26.02 6.46
CA ASP A 523 15.42 26.67 7.31
C ASP A 523 14.00 26.48 6.76
N LYS A 524 13.83 26.56 5.43
CA LYS A 524 12.55 26.24 4.77
C LYS A 524 12.16 24.77 4.99
N ALA A 525 13.10 23.85 4.81
CA ALA A 525 12.87 22.43 5.03
C ALA A 525 12.53 22.12 6.51
N LEU A 526 13.25 22.75 7.44
CA LEU A 526 13.05 22.59 8.87
C LEU A 526 11.66 23.06 9.27
N LYS A 527 11.24 24.25 8.84
CA LYS A 527 9.92 24.79 9.16
C LYS A 527 8.78 23.87 8.70
N ILE A 528 8.88 23.34 7.47
CA ILE A 528 7.88 22.41 6.93
C ILE A 528 7.84 21.12 7.77
N ARG A 529 9.00 20.55 8.11
CA ARG A 529 9.07 19.32 8.92
C ARG A 529 8.57 19.54 10.35
N GLU A 530 8.83 20.70 10.96
CA GLU A 530 8.33 21.05 12.30
C GLU A 530 6.80 21.21 12.33
N GLU A 531 6.19 21.65 11.22
CA GLU A 531 4.74 21.77 11.11
C GLU A 531 4.05 20.42 10.81
N ALA A 532 4.66 19.55 10.01
CA ALA A 532 4.03 18.32 9.53
C ALA A 532 4.34 17.06 10.35
N LEU A 533 5.50 16.99 11.02
CA LEU A 533 6.01 15.79 11.66
C LEU A 533 6.00 15.89 13.19
N SER A 534 6.12 14.76 13.87
CA SER A 534 6.33 14.74 15.32
C SER A 534 7.66 15.41 15.68
N CYS A 535 7.78 16.02 16.86
CA CYS A 535 9.00 16.70 17.30
C CYS A 535 10.23 15.77 17.40
N ASN A 536 9.98 14.46 17.43
CA ASN A 536 11.00 13.42 17.48
C ASN A 536 11.19 12.73 16.12
N HIS A 537 10.63 13.24 15.02
CA HIS A 537 10.76 12.58 13.74
C HIS A 537 12.23 12.56 13.26
N PRO A 538 12.79 11.41 12.82
CA PRO A 538 14.16 11.31 12.32
C PRO A 538 14.53 12.35 11.25
N ASP A 539 13.62 12.66 10.33
CA ASP A 539 13.80 13.71 9.33
C ASP A 539 14.11 15.11 9.90
N LEU A 540 13.62 15.48 11.09
CA LEU A 540 14.01 16.75 11.73
C LEU A 540 15.50 16.72 12.09
N ALA A 541 15.97 15.61 12.65
CA ALA A 541 17.38 15.41 12.98
C ALA A 541 18.27 15.41 11.73
N THR A 542 17.78 14.91 10.58
CA THR A 542 18.49 15.01 9.30
C THR A 542 18.74 16.48 8.92
N VAL A 543 17.75 17.36 9.06
CA VAL A 543 17.94 18.79 8.74
C VAL A 543 18.90 19.45 9.73
N TYR A 544 18.75 19.19 11.04
CA TYR A 544 19.69 19.71 12.04
C TYR A 544 21.13 19.23 11.78
N ASN A 545 21.32 17.96 11.42
CA ASN A 545 22.62 17.44 11.02
C ASN A 545 23.18 18.18 9.80
N ASN A 546 22.36 18.45 8.79
CA ASN A 546 22.81 19.15 7.59
C ASN A 546 23.14 20.63 7.85
N ILE A 547 22.39 21.31 8.72
CA ILE A 547 22.71 22.66 9.21
C ILE A 547 24.04 22.64 10.00
N GLY A 548 24.23 21.64 10.87
CA GLY A 548 25.49 21.45 11.59
C GLY A 548 26.68 21.24 10.66
N LEU A 549 26.48 20.50 9.56
CA LEU A 549 27.49 20.28 8.52
C LEU A 549 27.88 21.59 7.82
N VAL A 550 26.91 22.46 7.50
CA VAL A 550 27.20 23.78 6.92
C VAL A 550 28.03 24.62 7.89
N HIS A 551 27.65 24.68 9.17
CA HIS A 551 28.42 25.42 10.17
C HIS A 551 29.84 24.87 10.36
N ASN A 552 30.01 23.54 10.32
CA ASN A 552 31.33 22.93 10.32
C ASN A 552 32.16 23.36 9.11
N ASN A 553 31.57 23.36 7.91
CA ASN A 553 32.25 23.80 6.68
C ASN A 553 32.60 25.30 6.69
N MET A 554 31.83 26.11 7.42
CA MET A 554 32.14 27.52 7.68
C MET A 554 33.22 27.74 8.76
N GLY A 555 33.62 26.68 9.50
CA GLY A 555 34.51 26.76 10.65
C GLY A 555 33.84 27.25 11.95
N ASP A 556 32.51 27.38 11.98
CA ASP A 556 31.74 27.70 13.19
C ASP A 556 31.45 26.43 14.00
N TYR A 557 32.52 25.84 14.53
CA TYR A 557 32.46 24.55 15.23
C TYR A 557 31.52 24.55 16.45
N SER A 558 31.38 25.70 17.13
CA SER A 558 30.47 25.82 18.28
C SER A 558 29.02 25.65 17.86
N LYS A 559 28.58 26.31 16.77
CA LYS A 559 27.21 26.12 16.27
C LYS A 559 27.01 24.76 15.65
N ALA A 560 28.03 24.22 14.97
CA ALA A 560 27.97 22.86 14.44
C ALA A 560 27.64 21.85 15.54
N LEU A 561 28.35 21.91 16.69
CA LEU A 561 28.07 21.06 17.85
C LEU A 561 26.67 21.29 18.42
N GLU A 562 26.19 22.53 18.53
CA GLU A 562 24.83 22.83 19.01
C GLU A 562 23.75 22.14 18.16
N PHE A 563 23.87 22.21 16.82
CA PHE A 563 22.92 21.57 15.92
C PHE A 563 23.06 20.04 15.91
N TYR A 564 24.29 19.52 16.02
CA TYR A 564 24.49 18.09 16.18
C TYR A 564 23.93 17.55 17.50
N GLU A 565 23.98 18.31 18.60
CA GLU A 565 23.33 17.94 19.86
C GLU A 565 21.81 17.89 19.73
N LYS A 566 21.19 18.85 19.01
CA LYS A 566 19.76 18.82 18.69
C LYS A 566 19.40 17.58 17.87
N ALA A 567 20.17 17.28 16.82
CA ALA A 567 19.98 16.07 16.01
C ALA A 567 20.14 14.79 16.85
N LEU A 568 21.12 14.75 17.75
CA LEU A 568 21.41 13.59 18.58
C LEU A 568 20.27 13.30 19.53
N LYS A 569 19.70 14.34 20.15
CA LYS A 569 18.55 14.22 21.04
C LYS A 569 17.36 13.58 20.32
N VAL A 570 17.02 14.11 19.14
CA VAL A 570 15.90 13.61 18.34
C VAL A 570 16.13 12.16 17.91
N TYR A 571 17.30 11.83 17.34
CA TYR A 571 17.59 10.45 16.95
C TYR A 571 17.62 9.48 18.13
N ALA A 572 18.15 9.88 19.29
CA ALA A 572 18.22 9.03 20.47
C ALA A 572 16.83 8.72 21.06
N GLU A 573 15.85 9.60 20.88
CA GLU A 573 14.45 9.38 21.29
C GLU A 573 13.66 8.55 20.28
N ALA A 574 13.98 8.68 18.99
CA ALA A 574 13.16 8.11 17.90
C ALA A 574 13.65 6.75 17.38
N LEU A 575 14.96 6.51 17.43
CA LEU A 575 15.60 5.38 16.76
C LEU A 575 16.30 4.47 17.77
N PRO A 576 16.45 3.17 17.46
CA PRO A 576 17.26 2.28 18.28
C PRO A 576 18.73 2.76 18.40
N PRO A 577 19.43 2.47 19.50
CA PRO A 577 20.81 2.94 19.74
C PRO A 577 21.84 2.53 18.67
N ASN A 578 21.54 1.50 17.88
CA ASN A 578 22.42 1.01 16.82
C ASN A 578 22.01 1.53 15.42
N HIS A 579 21.16 2.55 15.30
CA HIS A 579 20.75 3.05 13.99
C HIS A 579 21.89 3.75 13.23
N SER A 580 21.98 3.54 11.91
CA SER A 580 23.04 4.11 11.05
C SER A 580 23.14 5.64 11.14
N HIS A 581 22.00 6.33 11.23
CA HIS A 581 21.95 7.79 11.40
C HIS A 581 22.70 8.28 12.65
N LEU A 582 22.66 7.53 13.76
CA LEU A 582 23.43 7.87 14.97
C LEU A 582 24.94 7.75 14.71
N ALA A 583 25.37 6.73 13.96
CA ALA A 583 26.78 6.59 13.60
C ALA A 583 27.27 7.73 12.70
N THR A 584 26.47 8.14 11.71
CA THR A 584 26.80 9.30 10.86
C THR A 584 26.94 10.56 11.70
N LEU A 585 26.01 10.80 12.62
CA LEU A 585 26.07 11.95 13.50
C LEU A 585 27.28 11.93 14.44
N TYR A 586 27.59 10.79 15.06
CA TYR A 586 28.81 10.64 15.86
C TYR A 586 30.08 10.85 15.04
N THR A 587 30.10 10.42 13.77
CA THR A 587 31.22 10.70 12.87
C THR A 587 31.36 12.19 12.62
N ASN A 588 30.26 12.91 12.40
CA ASN A 588 30.27 14.35 12.17
C ASN A 588 30.75 15.13 13.41
N VAL A 589 30.28 14.75 14.61
CA VAL A 589 30.75 15.32 15.88
C VAL A 589 32.24 15.05 16.10
N GLY A 590 32.69 13.81 15.84
CA GLY A 590 34.11 13.44 15.93
C GLY A 590 34.98 14.28 14.99
N THR A 591 34.52 14.48 13.75
CA THR A 591 35.18 15.33 12.76
C THR A 591 35.30 16.79 13.21
N VAL A 592 34.28 17.35 13.87
CA VAL A 592 34.37 18.71 14.44
C VAL A 592 35.46 18.78 15.51
N TYR A 593 35.48 17.83 16.46
CA TYR A 593 36.51 17.80 17.50
C TYR A 593 37.92 17.61 16.94
N TYR A 594 38.05 16.81 15.88
CA TYR A 594 39.29 16.64 15.15
C TYR A 594 39.80 17.98 14.59
N TYR A 595 38.94 18.74 13.90
CA TYR A 595 39.32 20.06 13.37
C TYR A 595 39.56 21.12 14.46
N MET A 596 38.96 20.97 15.65
CA MET A 596 39.27 21.78 16.82
C MET A 596 40.59 21.39 17.50
N GLY A 597 41.21 20.27 17.11
CA GLY A 597 42.44 19.73 17.71
C GLY A 597 42.23 18.93 19.00
N ASP A 598 40.98 18.66 19.40
CA ASP A 598 40.65 17.77 20.53
C ASP A 598 40.55 16.32 20.03
N TYR A 599 41.70 15.75 19.65
CA TYR A 599 41.77 14.39 19.10
C TYR A 599 41.27 13.32 20.08
N SER A 600 41.31 13.60 21.39
CA SER A 600 40.82 12.68 22.42
C SER A 600 39.30 12.50 22.35
N LYS A 601 38.54 13.58 22.22
CA LYS A 601 37.09 13.52 22.02
C LYS A 601 36.73 13.04 20.63
N ALA A 602 37.50 13.43 19.61
CA ALA A 602 37.31 12.93 18.26
C ALA A 602 37.34 11.40 18.25
N LEU A 603 38.36 10.80 18.88
CA LEU A 603 38.50 9.36 19.02
C LEU A 603 37.31 8.72 19.75
N GLU A 604 36.84 9.31 20.85
CA GLU A 604 35.68 8.79 21.59
C GLU A 604 34.41 8.73 20.71
N PHE A 605 34.14 9.78 19.93
CA PHE A 605 32.97 9.83 19.07
C PHE A 605 33.11 8.92 17.84
N HIS A 606 34.30 8.82 17.25
CA HIS A 606 34.55 7.85 16.18
C HIS A 606 34.42 6.40 16.70
N GLU A 607 34.82 6.11 17.95
CA GLU A 607 34.60 4.80 18.59
C GLU A 607 33.11 4.48 18.74
N LYS A 608 32.31 5.45 19.20
CA LYS A 608 30.85 5.29 19.27
C LYS A 608 30.25 5.02 17.89
N ALA A 609 30.67 5.78 16.87
CA ALA A 609 30.20 5.60 15.49
C ALA A 609 30.52 4.20 14.96
N LEU A 610 31.76 3.73 15.14
CA LEU A 610 32.20 2.43 14.67
C LEU A 610 31.44 1.29 15.36
N LYS A 611 31.29 1.34 16.69
CA LYS A 611 30.52 0.34 17.45
C LYS A 611 29.07 0.22 17.00
N VAL A 612 28.47 1.34 16.60
CA VAL A 612 27.11 1.36 16.04
C VAL A 612 27.10 0.68 14.66
N ARG A 613 28.02 1.05 13.77
CA ARG A 613 28.12 0.45 12.43
C ARG A 613 28.41 -1.05 12.47
N GLU A 614 29.32 -1.51 13.32
CA GLU A 614 29.66 -2.93 13.47
C GLU A 614 28.48 -3.81 13.89
N LYS A 615 27.51 -3.23 14.61
CA LYS A 615 26.28 -3.93 15.03
C LYS A 615 25.17 -3.88 13.99
N ALA A 616 25.10 -2.81 13.21
CA ALA A 616 23.99 -2.53 12.31
C ALA A 616 24.23 -3.02 10.88
N LEU A 617 25.50 -3.07 10.46
CA LEU A 617 25.89 -3.28 9.08
C LEU A 617 26.67 -4.59 8.93
N PRO A 618 26.60 -5.24 7.75
CA PRO A 618 27.42 -6.41 7.49
C PRO A 618 28.93 -6.06 7.50
N PRO A 619 29.82 -7.01 7.83
CA PRO A 619 31.27 -6.76 7.99
C PRO A 619 31.98 -6.11 6.79
N ASN A 620 31.42 -6.23 5.59
CA ASN A 620 32.00 -5.71 4.35
C ASN A 620 31.41 -4.36 3.92
N HIS A 621 30.65 -3.67 4.80
CA HIS A 621 30.01 -2.42 4.45
C HIS A 621 31.03 -1.27 4.28
N PRO A 622 30.95 -0.45 3.22
CA PRO A 622 31.87 0.68 3.00
C PRO A 622 31.99 1.64 4.19
N ASP A 623 30.89 1.95 4.87
CA ASP A 623 30.88 2.81 6.06
C ASP A 623 31.73 2.30 7.23
N LEU A 624 32.00 0.99 7.32
CA LEU A 624 32.94 0.46 8.31
C LEU A 624 34.36 0.91 7.99
N ALA A 625 34.76 0.85 6.71
CA ALA A 625 36.06 1.34 6.26
C ALA A 625 36.23 2.84 6.54
N VAL A 626 35.19 3.65 6.31
CA VAL A 626 35.20 5.08 6.67
C VAL A 626 35.43 5.27 8.17
N GLY A 627 34.80 4.45 9.01
CA GLY A 627 34.99 4.49 10.47
C GLY A 627 36.43 4.19 10.89
N TYR A 628 37.02 3.12 10.34
CA TYR A 628 38.42 2.75 10.60
C TYR A 628 39.41 3.81 10.12
N LEU A 629 39.16 4.43 8.96
CA LEU A 629 39.99 5.54 8.45
C LEU A 629 39.94 6.76 9.37
N SER A 630 38.77 7.13 9.90
CA SER A 630 38.65 8.23 10.87
C SER A 630 39.44 7.96 12.16
N PHE A 631 39.49 6.71 12.61
CA PHE A 631 40.33 6.28 13.73
C PHE A 631 41.82 6.45 13.44
N ALA A 632 42.27 5.95 12.30
CA ALA A 632 43.67 6.02 11.90
C ALA A 632 44.14 7.49 11.80
N ALA A 633 43.32 8.37 11.25
CA ALA A 633 43.61 9.81 11.16
C ALA A 633 43.74 10.48 12.54
N CYS A 634 42.93 10.09 13.52
CA CYS A 634 43.05 10.59 14.89
C CYS A 634 44.36 10.14 15.55
N TYR A 635 44.70 8.85 15.45
CA TYR A 635 45.94 8.31 16.02
C TYR A 635 47.18 8.90 15.35
N GLU A 636 47.17 9.08 14.03
CA GLU A 636 48.24 9.74 13.30
C GLU A 636 48.44 11.18 13.78
N SER A 637 47.35 11.93 13.97
CA SER A 637 47.40 13.31 14.46
C SER A 637 47.84 13.43 15.93
N MET A 638 47.65 12.37 16.71
CA MET A 638 48.18 12.23 18.08
C MET A 638 49.65 11.76 18.11
N GLY A 639 50.22 11.36 16.97
CA GLY A 639 51.58 10.84 16.85
C GLY A 639 51.74 9.35 17.22
N ASP A 640 50.64 8.61 17.40
CA ASP A 640 50.65 7.17 17.67
C ASP A 640 50.49 6.37 16.37
N TYR A 641 51.56 6.34 15.58
CA TYR A 641 51.59 5.64 14.29
C TYR A 641 51.37 4.12 14.42
N ALA A 642 51.68 3.53 15.58
CA ALA A 642 51.47 2.10 15.81
C ALA A 642 49.99 1.78 16.01
N ALA A 643 49.27 2.61 16.77
CA ALA A 643 47.81 2.50 16.90
C ALA A 643 47.11 2.82 15.57
N ALA A 644 47.59 3.81 14.81
CA ALA A 644 47.05 4.12 13.50
C ALA A 644 47.17 2.94 12.52
N LEU A 645 48.31 2.24 12.51
CA LEU A 645 48.53 1.07 11.64
C LEU A 645 47.68 -0.15 12.04
N ASN A 646 47.34 -0.29 13.32
CA ASN A 646 46.49 -1.37 13.81
C ASN A 646 44.99 -1.10 13.58
N ALA A 647 44.62 0.14 13.27
CA ALA A 647 43.23 0.54 13.05
C ALA A 647 42.75 0.33 11.60
N VAL A 648 43.66 0.12 10.65
CA VAL A 648 43.41 -0.13 9.21
C VAL A 648 43.81 -1.56 8.87
#